data_AF-A0A290ZNG1-F1
#
_entry.id   AF-A0A290ZNG1-F1
#
_cell.length_a   1.000
_cell.length_b   1.000
_cell.length_c   1.000
_cell.angle_alpha   90.00
_cell.angle_beta   90.00
_cell.angle_gamma   90.00
#
_symmetry.space_group_name_H-M   'P 1'
#
loop_
_entity.id
_entity.type
_entity.pdbx_description
1 polymer ?
#
loop_
_entity_poly.entity_id
_entity_poly.type
_entity_poly.pdbx_seq_one_letter_code
_entity_poly.pdbx_strand_id
1 'polypeptide(L)'
;MEKIDALASLGQAELLKPARVRAALSANDRLKLYLSVLQGADDRAGKIDAPALDLSREFSAANVSLPWLADLPGNAYREGKTLHLPEFSRLKALLREDIHTMARPLESEAEVGARLQHWDAWLEQLPPDSLAAGQLEALTSGRRGKEDSLHVFIMDLHKALNRLAAQLSSENIDGAHVWQLDDADRPRVAAFMRGLNRTRGLKLDHPGLDTAATRDGNRLLLQNDIGTNDAHVLVLQVEDLRISLTYSDLHRQRFAFFQQQLAEVGASWSTPQARTTAGLNQGDTYYVGIADFDCGDEDALCTALEGIGARIVFLIDWNRARKRLERFVAKADAAAILGEAAKRCVGHMSWLAAGGEKLVFGAMQALGPDYFRLGDQLGEVMGADRARAFLLDVMALAANSLSQRQPLALIADETRLLLARYMRRHDEFDLLSEHAAYCHAIAEGLRDALAHGHERDEKAARSFSERAKDWERKADQLVMDARARAEARPRWSAFARLLETADDVADALEEAAFLLSLIAADHHQGWRGDVRQSMQLLADSVLGAVQDHVKALAIARDFGEDSSAEDHEEFVAALWRVLNAERECDVLLRDVRRALAANVSDAATLNLSTDFAQALEAATDWLLATGYGLRRLAFSRVGVGS
;
A
#
# COMPACT_ATOMS: atom_id res chain seq x y z
N MET A 1 -57.09 16.86 7.56
CA MET A 1 -56.86 16.88 9.02
C MET A 1 -56.26 15.54 9.37
N GLU A 2 -54.93 15.48 9.41
CA GLU A 2 -54.19 14.21 9.49
C GLU A 2 -54.17 13.66 10.91
N LYS A 3 -53.96 12.35 11.04
CA LYS A 3 -53.90 11.60 12.31
C LYS A 3 -52.91 12.21 13.32
N ILE A 4 -51.86 12.87 12.82
CA ILE A 4 -50.80 13.55 13.58
C ILE A 4 -51.33 14.81 14.29
N ASP A 5 -52.20 15.59 13.64
CA ASP A 5 -52.81 16.80 14.22
C ASP A 5 -53.82 16.45 15.32
N ALA A 6 -54.55 15.34 15.15
CA ALA A 6 -55.47 14.82 16.15
C ALA A 6 -54.74 14.35 17.42
N LEU A 7 -53.56 13.70 17.29
CA LEU A 7 -52.73 13.27 18.42
C LEU A 7 -52.06 14.44 19.16
N ALA A 8 -51.71 15.52 18.46
CA ALA A 8 -51.15 16.73 19.08
C ALA A 8 -52.17 17.45 20.00
N SER A 9 -53.47 17.37 19.68
CA SER A 9 -54.55 17.98 20.47
C SER A 9 -54.83 17.29 21.83
N LEU A 10 -54.27 16.10 22.06
CA LEU A 10 -54.51 15.26 23.25
C LEU A 10 -53.39 15.36 24.32
N GLY A 11 -52.45 16.30 24.19
CA GLY A 11 -51.40 16.54 25.20
C GLY A 11 -50.28 15.49 25.27
N GLN A 12 -50.21 14.57 24.31
CA GLN A 12 -49.19 13.51 24.23
C GLN A 12 -47.99 13.90 23.35
N ALA A 13 -47.36 15.05 23.63
CA ALA A 13 -46.26 15.59 22.82
C ALA A 13 -45.00 14.69 22.80
N GLU A 14 -44.75 13.92 23.86
CA GLU A 14 -43.63 12.95 23.97
C GLU A 14 -43.74 11.80 22.94
N LEU A 15 -44.96 11.32 22.67
CA LEU A 15 -45.23 10.19 21.76
C LEU A 15 -45.06 10.55 20.27
N LEU A 16 -45.03 11.85 19.94
CA LEU A 16 -44.86 12.36 18.58
C LEU A 16 -43.40 12.70 18.23
N LYS A 17 -42.47 12.69 19.20
CA LYS A 17 -41.07 13.08 18.98
C LYS A 17 -40.36 12.24 17.90
N PRO A 18 -40.46 10.89 17.86
CA PRO A 18 -39.78 10.10 16.84
C PRO A 18 -40.32 10.37 15.42
N ALA A 19 -41.63 10.54 15.27
CA ALA A 19 -42.25 10.87 13.98
C ALA A 19 -41.84 12.27 13.50
N ARG A 20 -41.69 13.23 14.42
CA ARG A 20 -41.19 14.59 14.13
C ARG A 20 -39.71 14.58 13.73
N VAL A 21 -38.86 13.81 14.41
CA VAL A 21 -37.43 13.67 14.04
C VAL A 21 -37.28 13.04 12.65
N ARG A 22 -38.08 12.02 12.31
CA ARG A 22 -38.09 11.44 10.96
C ARG A 22 -38.49 12.45 9.88
N ALA A 23 -39.57 13.21 10.12
CA ALA A 23 -40.00 14.27 9.22
C ALA A 23 -38.91 15.34 9.04
N ALA A 24 -38.19 15.67 10.12
CA ALA A 24 -37.10 16.64 10.11
C ALA A 24 -35.84 16.16 9.36
N LEU A 25 -35.47 14.87 9.50
CA LEU A 25 -34.36 14.28 8.72
C LEU A 25 -34.72 14.21 7.24
N SER A 26 -35.94 13.80 6.89
CA SER A 26 -36.42 13.82 5.50
C SER A 26 -36.46 15.25 4.92
N ALA A 27 -36.83 16.24 5.74
CA ALA A 27 -36.76 17.65 5.37
C ALA A 27 -35.32 18.12 5.14
N ASN A 28 -34.33 17.60 5.89
CA ASN A 28 -32.92 17.90 5.66
C ASN A 28 -32.46 17.49 4.24
N ASP A 29 -32.86 16.31 3.78
CA ASP A 29 -32.49 15.82 2.46
C ASP A 29 -33.13 16.66 1.35
N ARG A 30 -34.38 17.08 1.52
CA ARG A 30 -35.05 18.04 0.62
C ARG A 30 -34.38 19.41 0.62
N LEU A 31 -34.04 19.96 1.78
CA LEU A 31 -33.35 21.25 1.89
C LEU A 31 -31.98 21.21 1.20
N LYS A 32 -31.22 20.12 1.35
CA LYS A 32 -29.96 19.92 0.63
C LYS A 32 -30.16 19.92 -0.88
N LEU A 33 -31.17 19.19 -1.37
CA LEU A 33 -31.56 19.20 -2.79
C LEU A 33 -31.86 20.62 -3.26
N TYR A 34 -32.64 21.40 -2.50
CA TYR A 34 -33.01 22.78 -2.88
C TYR A 34 -31.79 23.69 -3.00
N LEU A 35 -30.84 23.58 -2.06
CA LEU A 35 -29.59 24.33 -2.15
C LEU A 35 -28.72 23.88 -3.32
N SER A 36 -28.67 22.58 -3.63
CA SER A 36 -27.97 22.06 -4.81
C SER A 36 -28.62 22.52 -6.12
N VAL A 37 -29.94 22.62 -6.18
CA VAL A 37 -30.67 23.19 -7.32
C VAL A 37 -30.32 24.67 -7.51
N LEU A 38 -30.27 25.47 -6.43
CA LEU A 38 -29.87 26.88 -6.50
C LEU A 38 -28.42 27.06 -6.96
N GLN A 39 -27.51 26.21 -6.49
CA GLN A 39 -26.11 26.22 -6.90
C GLN A 39 -25.96 25.82 -8.38
N GLY A 40 -26.65 24.76 -8.81
CA GLY A 40 -26.69 24.34 -10.21
C GLY A 40 -27.27 25.41 -11.13
N ALA A 41 -28.25 26.18 -10.65
CA ALA A 41 -28.83 27.30 -11.38
C ALA A 41 -27.83 28.47 -11.56
N ASP A 42 -27.08 28.86 -10.52
CA ASP A 42 -26.04 29.89 -10.65
C ASP A 42 -24.88 29.43 -11.56
N ASP A 43 -24.44 28.18 -11.41
CA ASP A 43 -23.40 27.59 -12.25
C ASP A 43 -23.78 27.56 -13.73
N ARG A 44 -25.02 27.14 -14.04
CA ARG A 44 -25.56 27.12 -15.41
C ARG A 44 -25.73 28.52 -15.97
N ALA A 45 -26.27 29.45 -15.18
CA ALA A 45 -26.43 30.85 -15.58
C ALA A 45 -25.07 31.54 -15.83
N GLY A 46 -24.00 31.09 -15.19
CA GLY A 46 -22.62 31.57 -15.43
C GLY A 46 -21.92 30.94 -16.63
N LYS A 47 -22.42 29.81 -17.18
CA LYS A 47 -21.77 29.04 -18.25
C LYS A 47 -22.82 28.48 -19.23
N ILE A 48 -23.20 29.28 -20.22
CA ILE A 48 -24.26 28.98 -21.22
C ILE A 48 -24.04 27.64 -21.95
N ASP A 49 -22.78 27.20 -22.13
CA ASP A 49 -22.43 25.96 -22.86
C ASP A 49 -22.14 24.73 -21.95
N ALA A 50 -22.21 24.84 -20.62
CA ALA A 50 -21.94 23.72 -19.73
C ALA A 50 -23.17 22.81 -19.57
N PRO A 51 -23.06 21.47 -19.69
CA PRO A 51 -24.21 20.57 -19.47
C PRO A 51 -24.85 20.82 -18.11
N ALA A 52 -26.19 20.75 -18.04
CA ALA A 52 -26.92 20.92 -16.79
C ALA A 52 -26.43 19.90 -15.75
N LEU A 53 -26.34 20.35 -14.49
CA LEU A 53 -25.96 19.48 -13.37
C LEU A 53 -27.01 18.36 -13.27
N ASP A 54 -26.59 17.10 -13.45
CA ASP A 54 -27.48 15.95 -13.26
C ASP A 54 -27.74 15.75 -11.75
N LEU A 55 -28.93 16.15 -11.32
CA LEU A 55 -29.41 16.03 -9.95
C LEU A 55 -30.33 14.82 -9.74
N SER A 56 -30.45 13.90 -10.73
CA SER A 56 -31.41 12.79 -10.68
C SER A 56 -31.25 11.92 -9.42
N ARG A 57 -30.03 11.83 -8.89
CA ARG A 57 -29.71 11.05 -7.68
C ARG A 57 -30.12 11.78 -6.41
N GLU A 58 -29.93 13.10 -6.35
CA GLU A 58 -30.38 13.97 -5.26
C GLU A 58 -31.91 14.01 -5.17
N PHE A 59 -32.61 14.04 -6.32
CA PHE A 59 -34.07 13.89 -6.38
C PHE A 59 -34.53 12.54 -5.84
N SER A 60 -33.86 11.45 -6.23
CA SER A 60 -34.16 10.11 -5.72
C SER A 60 -33.88 9.98 -4.22
N ALA A 61 -32.79 10.57 -3.71
CA ALA A 61 -32.43 10.51 -2.30
C ALA A 61 -33.40 11.31 -1.41
N ALA A 62 -33.86 12.47 -1.89
CA ALA A 62 -34.84 13.28 -1.17
C ALA A 62 -36.30 12.81 -1.37
N ASN A 63 -36.52 11.76 -2.18
CA ASN A 63 -37.83 11.27 -2.60
C ASN A 63 -38.74 12.40 -3.18
N VAL A 64 -38.16 13.29 -3.99
CA VAL A 64 -38.87 14.40 -4.61
C VAL A 64 -39.10 14.09 -6.09
N SER A 65 -40.36 14.20 -6.53
CA SER A 65 -40.73 14.07 -7.95
C SER A 65 -41.44 15.35 -8.41
N LEU A 66 -40.68 16.42 -8.58
CA LEU A 66 -41.16 17.73 -9.01
C LEU A 66 -40.45 18.16 -10.30
N PRO A 67 -41.04 17.92 -11.49
CA PRO A 67 -40.39 18.20 -12.78
C PRO A 67 -39.91 19.65 -12.92
N TRP A 68 -40.74 20.60 -12.49
CA TRP A 68 -40.42 22.04 -12.54
C TRP A 68 -39.16 22.40 -11.72
N LEU A 69 -38.86 21.65 -10.65
CA LEU A 69 -37.68 21.89 -9.82
C LEU A 69 -36.42 21.33 -10.49
N ALA A 70 -36.54 20.21 -11.21
CA ALA A 70 -35.44 19.63 -11.98
C ALA A 70 -35.08 20.52 -13.19
N ASP A 71 -36.08 21.17 -13.79
CA ASP A 71 -35.89 22.08 -14.92
C ASP A 71 -35.40 23.49 -14.49
N LEU A 72 -35.48 23.81 -13.20
CA LEU A 72 -35.17 25.15 -12.68
C LEU A 72 -33.76 25.64 -13.01
N PRO A 73 -32.69 24.83 -12.88
CA PRO A 73 -31.34 25.23 -13.30
C PRO A 73 -31.22 25.55 -14.79
N GLY A 74 -31.97 24.83 -15.64
CA GLY A 74 -31.96 25.02 -17.09
C GLY A 74 -32.63 26.32 -17.54
N ASN A 75 -33.56 26.83 -16.73
CA ASN A 75 -34.32 28.05 -16.99
C ASN A 75 -33.76 29.30 -16.29
N ALA A 76 -32.65 29.15 -15.56
CA ALA A 76 -31.98 30.25 -14.86
C ALA A 76 -31.08 31.04 -15.82
N TYR A 77 -31.04 32.37 -15.66
CA TYR A 77 -30.12 33.22 -16.41
C TYR A 77 -29.59 34.37 -15.55
N ARG A 78 -28.45 34.95 -15.97
CA ARG A 78 -27.79 36.01 -15.23
C ARG A 78 -27.92 37.34 -15.95
N GLU A 79 -28.33 38.38 -15.21
CA GLU A 79 -28.29 39.77 -15.65
C GLU A 79 -27.37 40.55 -14.71
N GLY A 80 -26.12 40.77 -15.14
CA GLY A 80 -25.09 41.39 -14.31
C GLY A 80 -24.77 40.56 -13.05
N LYS A 81 -25.12 41.09 -11.87
CA LYS A 81 -24.91 40.45 -10.56
C LYS A 81 -26.18 39.79 -9.98
N THR A 82 -27.26 39.79 -10.75
CA THR A 82 -28.56 39.23 -10.37
C THR A 82 -28.80 37.93 -11.13
N LEU A 83 -29.17 36.89 -10.39
CA LEU A 83 -29.58 35.60 -10.92
C LEU A 83 -31.11 35.58 -11.01
N HIS A 84 -31.65 35.38 -12.21
CA HIS A 84 -33.09 35.25 -12.44
C HIS A 84 -33.51 33.79 -12.42
N LEU A 85 -34.57 33.50 -11.66
CA LEU A 85 -35.06 32.17 -11.32
C LEU A 85 -36.60 32.17 -11.41
N PRO A 86 -37.21 31.82 -12.56
CA PRO A 86 -38.64 31.99 -12.81
C PRO A 86 -39.58 31.34 -11.78
N GLU A 87 -39.17 30.22 -11.18
CA GLU A 87 -39.96 29.46 -10.20
C GLU A 87 -39.47 29.65 -8.75
N PHE A 88 -38.67 30.69 -8.49
CA PHE A 88 -38.03 30.88 -7.18
C PHE A 88 -39.03 31.07 -6.04
N SER A 89 -40.17 31.74 -6.28
CA SER A 89 -41.24 31.86 -5.27
C SER A 89 -41.74 30.52 -4.75
N ARG A 90 -41.81 29.49 -5.60
CA ARG A 90 -42.24 28.14 -5.19
C ARG A 90 -41.13 27.43 -4.41
N LEU A 91 -39.88 27.54 -4.86
CA LEU A 91 -38.73 27.00 -4.14
C LEU A 91 -38.56 27.65 -2.77
N LYS A 92 -38.82 28.96 -2.67
CA LYS A 92 -38.84 29.73 -1.44
C LYS A 92 -39.90 29.21 -0.47
N ALA A 93 -41.10 28.88 -0.96
CA ALA A 93 -42.14 28.27 -0.14
C ALA A 93 -41.71 26.89 0.40
N LEU A 94 -41.08 26.05 -0.44
CA LEU A 94 -40.54 24.75 -0.03
C LEU A 94 -39.41 24.88 1.00
N LEU A 95 -38.47 25.82 0.80
CA LEU A 95 -37.40 26.11 1.75
C LEU A 95 -37.96 26.50 3.12
N ARG A 96 -39.00 27.35 3.15
CA ARG A 96 -39.68 27.74 4.39
C ARG A 96 -40.38 26.53 5.04
N GLU A 97 -41.17 25.79 4.28
CA GLU A 97 -41.90 24.64 4.79
C GLU A 97 -40.96 23.59 5.41
N ASP A 98 -39.87 23.27 4.71
CA ASP A 98 -38.93 22.26 5.18
C ASP A 98 -38.00 22.75 6.29
N ILE A 99 -37.63 24.04 6.36
CA ILE A 99 -36.86 24.54 7.50
C ILE A 99 -37.70 24.55 8.78
N HIS A 100 -38.99 24.88 8.69
CA HIS A 100 -39.94 24.74 9.81
C HIS A 100 -40.10 23.27 10.21
N THR A 101 -40.28 22.38 9.24
CA THR A 101 -40.37 20.92 9.49
C THR A 101 -39.11 20.38 10.16
N MET A 102 -37.94 20.84 9.72
CA MET A 102 -36.65 20.43 10.26
C MET A 102 -36.41 20.95 11.67
N ALA A 103 -36.83 22.18 11.99
CA ALA A 103 -36.66 22.78 13.30
C ALA A 103 -37.69 22.28 14.34
N ARG A 104 -38.84 21.74 13.89
CA ARG A 104 -39.96 21.30 14.74
C ARG A 104 -39.59 20.40 15.93
N PRO A 105 -38.67 19.42 15.82
CA PRO A 105 -38.28 18.59 16.97
C PRO A 105 -37.46 19.32 18.03
N LEU A 106 -36.88 20.47 17.66
CA LEU A 106 -35.96 21.27 18.46
C LEU A 106 -36.60 22.58 18.95
N GLU A 107 -37.93 22.75 18.79
CA GLU A 107 -38.68 23.98 19.15
C GLU A 107 -38.52 24.41 20.60
N SER A 108 -38.16 23.49 21.50
CA SER A 108 -37.88 23.80 22.91
C SER A 108 -36.55 24.55 23.12
N GLU A 109 -35.65 24.57 22.13
CA GLU A 109 -34.39 25.28 22.19
C GLU A 109 -34.58 26.74 21.72
N ALA A 110 -34.49 27.69 22.67
CA ALA A 110 -34.75 29.11 22.38
C ALA A 110 -33.85 29.70 21.28
N GLU A 111 -32.60 29.23 21.18
CA GLU A 111 -31.64 29.66 20.14
C GLU A 111 -32.07 29.20 18.73
N VAL A 112 -32.59 27.97 18.61
CA VAL A 112 -33.15 27.44 17.36
C VAL A 112 -34.37 28.25 16.93
N GLY A 113 -35.27 28.55 17.88
CA GLY A 113 -36.45 29.37 17.63
C GLY A 113 -36.11 30.78 17.11
N ALA A 114 -35.12 31.44 17.71
CA ALA A 114 -34.69 32.77 17.29
C ALA A 114 -34.06 32.77 15.88
N ARG A 115 -33.21 31.78 15.57
CA ARG A 115 -32.60 31.63 14.23
C ARG A 115 -33.63 31.26 13.17
N LEU A 116 -34.59 30.40 13.50
CA LEU A 116 -35.70 30.06 12.61
C LEU A 116 -36.53 31.28 12.25
N GLN A 117 -36.93 32.10 13.24
CA GLN A 117 -37.67 33.34 12.99
C GLN A 117 -36.89 34.32 12.13
N HIS A 118 -35.57 34.45 12.37
CA HIS A 118 -34.71 35.30 11.55
C HIS A 118 -34.71 34.86 10.07
N TRP A 119 -34.45 33.58 9.82
CA TRP A 119 -34.40 33.05 8.45
C TRP A 119 -35.76 33.01 7.77
N ASP A 120 -36.84 32.76 8.51
CA ASP A 120 -38.20 32.81 7.97
C ASP A 120 -38.57 34.21 7.50
N ALA A 121 -38.31 35.23 8.33
CA ALA A 121 -38.52 36.63 7.98
C ALA A 121 -37.61 37.09 6.83
N TRP A 122 -36.37 36.60 6.79
CA TRP A 122 -35.42 36.91 5.71
C TRP A 122 -35.86 36.29 4.37
N LEU A 123 -36.29 35.03 4.37
CA LEU A 123 -36.85 34.36 3.20
C LEU A 123 -38.12 35.07 2.69
N GLU A 124 -38.97 35.59 3.57
CA GLU A 124 -40.13 36.39 3.15
C GLU A 124 -39.75 37.61 2.33
N GLN A 125 -38.67 38.31 2.72
CA GLN A 125 -38.20 39.54 2.10
C GLN A 125 -37.49 39.34 0.76
N LEU A 126 -37.17 38.10 0.37
CA LEU A 126 -36.51 37.85 -0.92
C LEU A 126 -37.43 38.14 -2.11
N PRO A 127 -36.88 38.65 -3.23
CA PRO A 127 -37.62 38.86 -4.46
C PRO A 127 -38.28 37.56 -4.96
N PRO A 128 -39.38 37.65 -5.74
CA PRO A 128 -40.15 36.48 -6.15
C PRO A 128 -39.44 35.61 -7.21
N ASP A 129 -38.55 36.20 -8.00
CA ASP A 129 -38.02 35.62 -9.24
C ASP A 129 -36.53 35.91 -9.46
N SER A 130 -35.84 36.46 -8.45
CA SER A 130 -34.45 36.88 -8.58
C SER A 130 -33.68 36.85 -7.26
N LEU A 131 -32.37 36.62 -7.36
CA LEU A 131 -31.43 36.63 -6.26
C LEU A 131 -30.21 37.47 -6.61
N ALA A 132 -29.86 38.44 -5.75
CA ALA A 132 -28.57 39.10 -5.80
C ALA A 132 -27.46 38.16 -5.30
N ALA A 133 -26.22 38.36 -5.74
CA ALA A 133 -25.07 37.52 -5.35
C ALA A 133 -24.92 37.32 -3.83
N GLY A 134 -25.12 38.38 -3.02
CA GLY A 134 -25.05 38.26 -1.55
C GLY A 134 -26.22 37.48 -0.93
N GLN A 135 -27.40 37.50 -1.57
CA GLN A 135 -28.55 36.68 -1.12
C GLN A 135 -28.34 35.20 -1.45
N LEU A 136 -27.78 34.91 -2.62
CA LEU A 136 -27.39 33.54 -2.98
C LEU A 136 -26.31 33.01 -2.02
N GLU A 137 -25.33 33.83 -1.67
CA GLU A 137 -24.30 33.47 -0.68
C GLU A 137 -24.90 33.22 0.71
N ALA A 138 -25.83 34.05 1.18
CA ALA A 138 -26.54 33.86 2.44
C ALA A 138 -27.40 32.58 2.47
N LEU A 139 -27.88 32.08 1.33
CA LEU A 139 -28.59 30.80 1.22
C LEU A 139 -27.65 29.60 1.24
N THR A 140 -26.50 29.69 0.56
CA THR A 140 -25.71 28.52 0.14
C THR A 140 -24.34 28.38 0.80
N SER A 141 -23.81 29.44 1.44
CA SER A 141 -22.48 29.41 2.07
C SER A 141 -22.44 28.51 3.31
N GLY A 142 -21.48 27.60 3.41
CA GLY A 142 -21.22 26.83 4.64
C GLY A 142 -20.05 27.36 5.47
N ARG A 143 -19.56 28.58 5.20
CA ARG A 143 -18.42 29.17 5.93
C ARG A 143 -18.85 29.59 7.34
N ARG A 144 -18.22 29.05 8.37
CA ARG A 144 -18.37 29.53 9.76
C ARG A 144 -17.49 30.76 9.96
N GLY A 145 -18.06 31.89 10.40
CA GLY A 145 -17.36 33.17 10.51
C GLY A 145 -18.22 34.32 11.04
N LYS A 146 -17.97 35.54 10.56
CA LYS A 146 -18.64 36.78 11.04
C LYS A 146 -20.12 36.89 10.67
N GLU A 147 -20.59 36.17 9.65
CA GLU A 147 -21.98 36.23 9.16
C GLU A 147 -22.55 34.80 9.09
N ASP A 148 -23.80 34.64 9.55
CA ASP A 148 -24.55 33.36 9.53
C ASP A 148 -25.17 33.12 8.13
N SER A 149 -25.52 31.88 7.82
CA SER A 149 -26.18 31.50 6.56
C SER A 149 -27.28 30.45 6.78
N LEU A 150 -28.22 30.35 5.84
CA LEU A 150 -29.27 29.33 5.91
C LEU A 150 -28.67 27.92 5.88
N HIS A 151 -27.63 27.70 5.06
CA HIS A 151 -26.93 26.41 5.01
C HIS A 151 -26.25 26.05 6.33
N VAL A 152 -25.58 27.00 7.00
CA VAL A 152 -24.97 26.77 8.32
C VAL A 152 -26.05 26.45 9.36
N PHE A 153 -27.18 27.16 9.32
CA PHE A 153 -28.30 26.86 10.20
C PHE A 153 -28.86 25.44 9.99
N ILE A 154 -29.06 25.02 8.72
CA ILE A 154 -29.46 23.65 8.38
C ILE A 154 -28.45 22.63 8.91
N MET A 155 -27.15 22.89 8.80
CA MET A 155 -26.11 22.00 9.34
C MET A 155 -26.16 21.90 10.87
N ASP A 156 -26.37 23.02 11.56
CA ASP A 156 -26.48 23.03 13.02
C ASP A 156 -27.75 22.29 13.48
N LEU A 157 -28.88 22.48 12.79
CA LEU A 157 -30.10 21.70 12.99
C LEU A 157 -29.83 20.21 12.77
N HIS A 158 -29.12 19.81 11.71
CA HIS A 158 -28.79 18.41 11.45
C HIS A 158 -27.96 17.82 12.60
N LYS A 159 -26.95 18.54 13.09
CA LYS A 159 -26.12 18.09 14.23
C LYS A 159 -26.95 17.97 15.51
N ALA A 160 -27.84 18.92 15.78
CA ALA A 160 -28.75 18.86 16.92
C ALA A 160 -29.76 17.70 16.78
N LEU A 161 -30.32 17.47 15.59
CA LEU A 161 -31.19 16.34 15.30
C LEU A 161 -30.48 15.01 15.45
N ASN A 162 -29.20 14.87 15.07
CA ASN A 162 -28.45 13.63 15.29
C ASN A 162 -28.18 13.37 16.78
N ARG A 163 -27.98 14.42 17.59
CA ARG A 163 -27.88 14.29 19.06
C ARG A 163 -29.22 13.91 19.68
N LEU A 164 -30.30 14.57 19.26
CA LEU A 164 -31.65 14.29 19.72
C LEU A 164 -32.11 12.90 19.29
N ALA A 165 -31.76 12.50 18.06
CA ALA A 165 -31.82 11.13 17.60
C ALA A 165 -31.02 10.31 18.61
N ALA A 166 -29.69 10.28 18.69
CA ALA A 166 -28.96 9.42 19.63
C ALA A 166 -29.57 9.26 21.06
N GLN A 167 -30.16 10.31 21.65
CA GLN A 167 -30.89 10.29 22.93
C GLN A 167 -32.24 9.53 22.95
N LEU A 168 -33.03 9.58 21.89
CA LEU A 168 -34.35 8.93 21.84
C LEU A 168 -34.28 7.40 21.55
N SER A 169 -33.07 6.82 21.48
CA SER A 169 -32.77 5.53 20.80
C SER A 169 -33.64 4.45 21.40
N SER A 170 -34.52 3.86 20.58
CA SER A 170 -35.43 2.82 21.07
C SER A 170 -34.69 1.54 21.44
N GLU A 171 -33.54 1.31 20.80
CA GLU A 171 -32.74 0.10 20.93
C GLU A 171 -31.26 0.43 20.73
N ASN A 172 -30.36 -0.37 21.31
CA ASN A 172 -28.93 -0.34 21.04
C ASN A 172 -28.51 -1.76 20.62
N ILE A 173 -27.94 -1.89 19.42
CA ILE A 173 -27.44 -3.17 18.89
C ILE A 173 -25.92 -3.07 18.78
N ASP A 174 -25.21 -3.75 19.69
CA ASP A 174 -23.74 -3.83 19.71
C ASP A 174 -23.01 -2.48 19.64
N GLY A 175 -23.63 -1.40 20.16
CA GLY A 175 -23.11 -0.04 20.14
C GLY A 175 -23.64 0.86 19.01
N ALA A 176 -24.50 0.34 18.13
CA ALA A 176 -25.24 1.16 17.16
C ALA A 176 -26.48 1.77 17.81
N HIS A 177 -26.77 3.04 17.48
CA HIS A 177 -28.00 3.72 17.86
C HIS A 177 -29.10 3.38 16.84
N VAL A 178 -30.17 2.74 17.32
CA VAL A 178 -31.14 2.06 16.47
C VAL A 178 -32.56 2.61 16.61
N TRP A 179 -33.22 2.75 15.46
CA TRP A 179 -34.51 3.41 15.30
C TRP A 179 -35.44 2.62 14.40
N GLN A 180 -36.63 2.27 14.92
CA GLN A 180 -37.75 1.74 14.11
C GLN A 180 -37.32 0.64 13.13
N LEU A 181 -36.52 -0.33 13.59
CA LEU A 181 -36.13 -1.48 12.77
C LEU A 181 -37.19 -2.56 12.81
N ASP A 182 -37.30 -3.27 11.68
CA ASP A 182 -38.01 -4.54 11.61
C ASP A 182 -37.12 -5.67 12.17
N ASP A 183 -37.73 -6.79 12.57
CA ASP A 183 -37.01 -7.94 13.13
C ASP A 183 -35.94 -8.50 12.19
N ALA A 184 -36.15 -8.40 10.88
CA ALA A 184 -35.20 -8.84 9.86
C ALA A 184 -33.93 -7.97 9.77
N ASP A 185 -33.94 -6.72 10.24
CA ASP A 185 -32.78 -5.82 10.13
C ASP A 185 -31.78 -6.00 11.27
N ARG A 186 -32.25 -6.46 12.44
CA ARG A 186 -31.40 -6.56 13.63
C ARG A 186 -30.17 -7.44 13.41
N PRO A 187 -30.27 -8.62 12.77
CA PRO A 187 -29.09 -9.43 12.44
C PRO A 187 -28.11 -8.73 11.51
N ARG A 188 -28.61 -7.92 10.55
CA ARG A 188 -27.79 -7.17 9.58
C ARG A 188 -27.01 -6.05 10.26
N VAL A 189 -27.66 -5.29 11.15
CA VAL A 189 -26.99 -4.26 11.98
C VAL A 189 -25.95 -4.90 12.90
N ALA A 190 -26.29 -6.01 13.56
CA ALA A 190 -25.35 -6.75 14.40
C ALA A 190 -24.14 -7.24 13.59
N ALA A 191 -24.34 -7.71 12.35
CA ALA A 191 -23.25 -8.13 11.47
C ALA A 191 -22.26 -7.00 11.14
N PHE A 192 -22.78 -5.84 10.75
CA PHE A 192 -21.96 -4.65 10.53
C PHE A 192 -21.17 -4.27 11.80
N MET A 193 -21.84 -4.26 12.95
CA MET A 193 -21.22 -3.89 14.23
C MET A 193 -20.20 -4.92 14.72
N ARG A 194 -20.39 -6.22 14.49
CA ARG A 194 -19.37 -7.24 14.77
C ARG A 194 -18.05 -6.92 14.05
N GLY A 195 -18.14 -6.58 12.76
CA GLY A 195 -16.99 -6.21 11.95
C GLY A 195 -16.30 -4.96 12.49
N LEU A 196 -17.09 -3.90 12.71
CA LEU A 196 -16.59 -2.64 13.24
C LEU A 196 -15.91 -2.82 14.61
N ASN A 197 -16.57 -3.53 15.54
CA ASN A 197 -16.10 -3.75 16.90
C ASN A 197 -14.84 -4.63 16.96
N ARG A 198 -14.68 -5.57 16.03
CA ARG A 198 -13.44 -6.37 15.90
C ARG A 198 -12.21 -5.47 15.73
N THR A 199 -12.35 -4.37 15.00
CA THR A 199 -11.24 -3.43 14.75
C THR A 199 -11.31 -2.13 15.54
N ARG A 200 -12.42 -1.85 16.24
CA ARG A 200 -12.69 -0.56 16.92
C ARG A 200 -11.56 -0.15 17.86
N GLY A 201 -10.96 -1.09 18.58
CA GLY A 201 -9.85 -0.82 19.51
C GLY A 201 -8.58 -0.26 18.84
N LEU A 202 -8.40 -0.48 17.54
CA LEU A 202 -7.25 0.02 16.79
C LEU A 202 -7.27 1.53 16.58
N LYS A 203 -8.39 2.23 16.82
CA LYS A 203 -8.43 3.70 16.79
C LYS A 203 -7.83 4.36 18.03
N LEU A 204 -7.57 3.57 19.08
CA LEU A 204 -7.21 4.06 20.42
C LEU A 204 -8.24 5.11 20.91
N ASP A 205 -7.76 6.27 21.37
CA ASP A 205 -8.59 7.36 21.88
C ASP A 205 -9.12 8.30 20.78
N HIS A 206 -8.89 8.00 19.50
CA HIS A 206 -9.37 8.86 18.41
C HIS A 206 -10.92 8.87 18.34
N PRO A 207 -11.58 10.03 18.21
CA PRO A 207 -13.04 10.11 18.10
C PRO A 207 -13.57 9.50 16.78
N GLY A 208 -14.87 9.19 16.74
CA GLY A 208 -15.58 8.64 15.57
C GLY A 208 -15.94 7.15 15.71
N LEU A 209 -16.45 6.59 14.62
CA LEU A 209 -17.06 5.26 14.46
C LEU A 209 -18.43 5.08 15.13
N ASP A 210 -19.09 6.17 15.48
CA ASP A 210 -20.47 6.11 15.93
C ASP A 210 -21.35 5.67 14.77
N THR A 211 -22.28 4.74 15.05
CA THR A 211 -23.13 4.13 14.04
C THR A 211 -24.59 4.40 14.36
N ALA A 212 -25.34 4.86 13.37
CA ALA A 212 -26.78 4.99 13.42
C ALA A 212 -27.42 4.05 12.40
N ALA A 213 -28.50 3.39 12.79
CA ALA A 213 -29.27 2.50 11.92
C ALA A 213 -30.77 2.82 12.00
N THR A 214 -31.43 2.94 10.85
CA THR A 214 -32.87 3.15 10.77
C THR A 214 -33.44 2.48 9.54
N ARG A 215 -34.72 2.11 9.58
CA ARG A 215 -35.47 1.70 8.41
C ARG A 215 -36.08 2.93 7.72
N ASP A 216 -36.01 2.95 6.40
CA ASP A 216 -36.70 3.92 5.52
C ASP A 216 -37.43 3.15 4.40
N GLY A 217 -38.76 3.08 4.50
CA GLY A 217 -39.56 2.24 3.62
C GLY A 217 -39.12 0.76 3.69
N ASN A 218 -38.66 0.23 2.57
CA ASN A 218 -38.18 -1.16 2.45
C ASN A 218 -36.67 -1.30 2.70
N ARG A 219 -35.96 -0.19 3.00
CA ARG A 219 -34.51 -0.15 3.07
C ARG A 219 -34.02 0.01 4.50
N LEU A 220 -32.97 -0.71 4.84
CA LEU A 220 -32.18 -0.43 6.04
C LEU A 220 -31.08 0.57 5.69
N LEU A 221 -31.04 1.68 6.41
CA LEU A 221 -30.00 2.70 6.31
C LEU A 221 -29.04 2.55 7.49
N LEU A 222 -27.74 2.47 7.19
CA LEU A 222 -26.65 2.46 8.16
C LEU A 222 -25.72 3.64 7.86
N GLN A 223 -25.46 4.47 8.86
CA GLN A 223 -24.52 5.59 8.74
C GLN A 223 -23.41 5.41 9.78
N ASN A 224 -22.16 5.56 9.36
CA ASN A 224 -21.02 5.53 10.26
C ASN A 224 -20.25 6.86 10.20
N ASP A 225 -19.88 7.38 11.37
CA ASP A 225 -19.02 8.56 11.46
C ASP A 225 -17.55 8.20 11.25
N ILE A 226 -16.98 8.66 10.14
CA ILE A 226 -15.61 8.37 9.73
C ILE A 226 -14.67 9.60 9.78
N GLY A 227 -15.10 10.71 10.38
CA GLY A 227 -14.21 11.84 10.63
C GLY A 227 -14.88 13.15 11.04
N THR A 228 -14.05 14.11 11.44
CA THR A 228 -14.51 15.42 11.98
C THR A 228 -14.89 16.45 10.93
N ASN A 229 -14.85 16.10 9.64
CA ASN A 229 -15.11 17.03 8.54
C ASN A 229 -16.36 16.62 7.76
N ASP A 230 -17.14 17.61 7.34
CA ASP A 230 -18.47 17.40 6.76
C ASP A 230 -18.41 16.73 5.35
N ALA A 231 -17.23 16.55 4.76
CA ALA A 231 -16.99 15.76 3.55
C ALA A 231 -17.00 14.24 3.74
N HIS A 232 -16.80 13.74 4.96
CA HIS A 232 -16.56 12.33 5.21
C HIS A 232 -17.87 11.62 5.51
N VAL A 233 -18.59 11.23 4.46
CA VAL A 233 -19.87 10.55 4.56
C VAL A 233 -19.65 9.07 4.23
N LEU A 234 -20.16 8.19 5.09
CA LEU A 234 -20.27 6.75 4.83
C LEU A 234 -21.68 6.31 5.19
N VAL A 235 -22.47 6.02 4.16
CA VAL A 235 -23.86 5.57 4.28
C VAL A 235 -24.03 4.28 3.49
N LEU A 236 -24.59 3.27 4.12
CA LEU A 236 -25.00 2.02 3.48
C LEU A 236 -26.52 1.97 3.41
N GLN A 237 -27.03 1.48 2.29
CA GLN A 237 -28.42 1.14 2.08
C GLN A 237 -28.48 -0.36 1.82
N VAL A 238 -29.35 -1.06 2.53
CA VAL A 238 -29.60 -2.49 2.33
C VAL A 238 -31.06 -2.64 1.90
N GLU A 239 -31.26 -3.16 0.69
CA GLU A 239 -32.57 -3.49 0.12
C GLU A 239 -32.51 -4.93 -0.36
N ASP A 240 -33.40 -5.79 0.16
CA ASP A 240 -33.35 -7.24 -0.03
C ASP A 240 -31.96 -7.83 0.30
N LEU A 241 -31.25 -8.36 -0.70
CA LEU A 241 -29.90 -8.94 -0.60
C LEU A 241 -28.81 -8.05 -1.23
N ARG A 242 -29.12 -6.79 -1.51
CA ARG A 242 -28.17 -5.83 -2.10
C ARG A 242 -27.74 -4.79 -1.09
N ILE A 243 -26.44 -4.51 -1.04
CA ILE A 243 -25.85 -3.40 -0.30
C ILE A 243 -25.40 -2.34 -1.30
N SER A 244 -25.83 -1.09 -1.10
CA SER A 244 -25.30 0.09 -1.77
C SER A 244 -24.62 0.98 -0.75
N LEU A 245 -23.30 1.15 -0.86
CA LEU A 245 -22.50 1.99 0.02
C LEU A 245 -22.10 3.26 -0.71
N THR A 246 -22.55 4.41 -0.22
CA THR A 246 -22.10 5.73 -0.66
C THR A 246 -20.98 6.20 0.25
N TYR A 247 -19.83 6.51 -0.36
CA TYR A 247 -18.67 7.03 0.35
C TYR A 247 -18.18 8.31 -0.30
N SER A 248 -17.88 9.31 0.53
CA SER A 248 -17.24 10.55 0.10
C SER A 248 -15.99 10.87 0.90
N ASP A 249 -14.99 11.41 0.20
CA ASP A 249 -13.71 11.77 0.80
C ASP A 249 -13.09 13.01 0.17
N LEU A 250 -12.42 13.84 0.97
CA LEU A 250 -11.66 14.99 0.48
C LEU A 250 -10.39 14.56 -0.27
N HIS A 251 -9.84 13.39 0.07
CA HIS A 251 -8.54 12.94 -0.40
C HIS A 251 -8.66 11.78 -1.37
N ARG A 252 -8.35 12.02 -2.64
CA ARG A 252 -8.35 11.01 -3.72
C ARG A 252 -7.60 9.72 -3.35
N GLN A 253 -6.46 9.84 -2.67
CA GLN A 253 -5.64 8.69 -2.30
C GLN A 253 -6.28 7.85 -1.17
N ARG A 254 -6.91 8.51 -0.18
CA ARG A 254 -7.65 7.79 0.88
C ARG A 254 -8.91 7.14 0.30
N PHE A 255 -9.56 7.83 -0.65
CA PHE A 255 -10.67 7.27 -1.41
C PHE A 255 -10.26 5.98 -2.13
N ALA A 256 -9.18 6.03 -2.93
CA ALA A 256 -8.67 4.89 -3.67
C ALA A 256 -8.23 3.73 -2.75
N PHE A 257 -7.64 4.05 -1.60
CA PHE A 257 -7.33 3.06 -0.57
C PHE A 257 -8.59 2.32 -0.09
N PHE A 258 -9.65 3.04 0.28
CA PHE A 258 -10.89 2.40 0.75
C PHE A 258 -11.58 1.60 -0.35
N GLN A 259 -11.54 2.12 -1.58
CA GLN A 259 -12.02 1.42 -2.76
C GLN A 259 -11.36 0.04 -2.90
N GLN A 260 -10.03 -0.02 -2.79
CA GLN A 260 -9.28 -1.26 -2.85
C GLN A 260 -9.63 -2.19 -1.67
N GLN A 261 -9.74 -1.65 -0.45
CA GLN A 261 -10.09 -2.45 0.72
C GLN A 261 -11.48 -3.09 0.57
N LEU A 262 -12.48 -2.35 0.10
CA LEU A 262 -13.84 -2.89 -0.09
C LEU A 262 -13.95 -3.82 -1.30
N ALA A 263 -13.15 -3.64 -2.35
CA ALA A 263 -13.12 -4.58 -3.48
C ALA A 263 -12.74 -6.01 -3.03
N GLU A 264 -11.87 -6.14 -2.02
CA GLU A 264 -11.48 -7.43 -1.44
C GLU A 264 -12.59 -8.13 -0.64
N VAL A 265 -13.69 -7.42 -0.34
CA VAL A 265 -14.92 -8.00 0.23
C VAL A 265 -16.10 -7.98 -0.74
N GLY A 266 -15.81 -7.89 -2.04
CA GLY A 266 -16.83 -8.06 -3.08
C GLY A 266 -17.49 -6.78 -3.56
N ALA A 267 -16.95 -5.60 -3.24
CA ALA A 267 -17.48 -4.34 -3.77
C ALA A 267 -17.23 -4.19 -5.27
N SER A 268 -18.29 -3.87 -6.01
CA SER A 268 -18.22 -3.32 -7.36
C SER A 268 -18.41 -1.81 -7.31
N TRP A 269 -17.46 -1.04 -7.83
CA TRP A 269 -17.48 0.43 -7.70
C TRP A 269 -17.91 1.13 -8.98
N SER A 270 -18.76 2.15 -8.83
CA SER A 270 -18.99 3.16 -9.87
C SER A 270 -17.72 3.99 -10.11
N THR A 271 -17.61 4.62 -11.30
CA THR A 271 -16.57 5.61 -11.57
C THR A 271 -16.63 6.76 -10.56
N PRO A 272 -15.54 7.05 -9.80
CA PRO A 272 -15.53 8.13 -8.82
C PRO A 272 -15.79 9.48 -9.47
N GLN A 273 -16.68 10.27 -8.88
CA GLN A 273 -17.00 11.61 -9.35
C GLN A 273 -16.29 12.65 -8.48
N ALA A 274 -15.54 13.54 -9.12
CA ALA A 274 -15.03 14.74 -8.46
C ALA A 274 -16.16 15.78 -8.41
N ARG A 275 -16.49 16.24 -7.20
CA ARG A 275 -17.52 17.24 -6.95
C ARG A 275 -16.90 18.45 -6.26
N THR A 276 -17.39 19.62 -6.61
CA THR A 276 -17.09 20.88 -5.93
C THR A 276 -18.43 21.51 -5.61
N THR A 277 -18.71 21.70 -4.32
CA THR A 277 -19.97 22.30 -3.86
C THR A 277 -19.62 23.57 -3.11
N ALA A 278 -19.99 24.73 -3.64
CA ALA A 278 -19.72 26.02 -3.01
C ALA A 278 -20.32 26.02 -1.58
N GLY A 279 -19.49 26.29 -0.57
CA GLY A 279 -19.91 26.28 0.83
C GLY A 279 -19.64 24.97 1.60
N LEU A 280 -19.50 23.83 0.93
CA LEU A 280 -19.11 22.56 1.56
C LEU A 280 -17.57 22.44 1.54
N ASN A 281 -16.95 22.09 2.67
CA ASN A 281 -15.48 21.94 2.81
C ASN A 281 -14.67 23.12 2.27
N GLN A 282 -15.08 24.35 2.57
CA GLN A 282 -14.41 25.56 2.10
C GLN A 282 -14.32 25.71 0.56
N GLY A 283 -15.09 24.92 -0.21
CA GLY A 283 -15.06 24.90 -1.66
C GLY A 283 -14.03 23.94 -2.26
N ASP A 284 -13.40 23.09 -1.45
CA ASP A 284 -12.45 22.09 -1.93
C ASP A 284 -13.15 20.96 -2.69
N THR A 285 -12.43 20.39 -3.67
CA THR A 285 -12.92 19.23 -4.43
C THR A 285 -12.94 18.00 -3.53
N TYR A 286 -14.07 17.29 -3.51
CA TYR A 286 -14.21 15.99 -2.85
C TYR A 286 -14.61 14.92 -3.87
N TYR A 287 -14.37 13.67 -3.52
CA TYR A 287 -14.62 12.51 -4.35
C TYR A 287 -15.79 11.73 -3.76
N VAL A 288 -16.73 11.34 -4.61
CA VAL A 288 -17.86 10.48 -4.23
C VAL A 288 -17.86 9.25 -5.11
N GLY A 289 -18.13 8.09 -4.52
CA GLY A 289 -18.42 6.88 -5.28
C GLY A 289 -19.38 5.98 -4.53
N ILE A 290 -20.02 5.11 -5.31
CA ILE A 290 -20.95 4.10 -4.83
C ILE A 290 -20.33 2.73 -5.05
N ALA A 291 -20.36 1.92 -4.00
CA ALA A 291 -20.00 0.52 -4.02
C ALA A 291 -21.27 -0.33 -3.93
N ASP A 292 -21.46 -1.24 -4.86
CA ASP A 292 -22.54 -2.22 -4.85
C ASP A 292 -22.01 -3.59 -4.44
N PHE A 293 -22.78 -4.30 -3.62
CA PHE A 293 -22.57 -5.70 -3.26
C PHE A 293 -23.86 -6.45 -3.57
N ASP A 294 -23.74 -7.49 -4.40
CA ASP A 294 -24.84 -8.38 -4.74
C ASP A 294 -24.64 -9.69 -3.98
N CYS A 295 -25.50 -9.97 -2.99
CA CYS A 295 -25.33 -11.09 -2.08
C CYS A 295 -26.27 -12.23 -2.48
N GLY A 296 -25.76 -13.47 -2.53
CA GLY A 296 -26.56 -14.63 -2.94
C GLY A 296 -27.61 -15.05 -1.90
N ASP A 297 -27.38 -14.75 -0.62
CA ASP A 297 -28.23 -15.07 0.51
C ASP A 297 -27.96 -14.14 1.72
N GLU A 298 -28.73 -14.30 2.80
CA GLU A 298 -28.59 -13.50 4.03
C GLU A 298 -27.24 -13.70 4.75
N ASP A 299 -26.63 -14.89 4.66
CA ASP A 299 -25.34 -15.17 5.28
C ASP A 299 -24.21 -14.43 4.55
N ALA A 300 -24.26 -14.40 3.21
CA ALA A 300 -23.37 -13.61 2.37
C ALA A 300 -23.58 -12.10 2.63
N LEU A 301 -24.82 -11.64 2.78
CA LEU A 301 -25.15 -10.26 3.13
C LEU A 301 -24.53 -9.85 4.48
N CYS A 302 -24.71 -10.68 5.50
CA CYS A 302 -24.13 -10.45 6.82
C CYS A 302 -22.59 -10.48 6.77
N THR A 303 -22.00 -11.39 5.99
CA THR A 303 -20.55 -11.47 5.79
C THR A 303 -19.99 -10.22 5.12
N ALA A 304 -20.68 -9.69 4.10
CA ALA A 304 -20.31 -8.44 3.44
C ALA A 304 -20.39 -7.25 4.41
N LEU A 305 -21.48 -7.12 5.18
CA LEU A 305 -21.64 -6.08 6.20
C LEU A 305 -20.53 -6.14 7.26
N GLU A 306 -20.20 -7.33 7.76
CA GLU A 306 -19.09 -7.53 8.71
C GLU A 306 -17.74 -7.15 8.07
N GLY A 307 -17.51 -7.54 6.81
CA GLY A 307 -16.34 -7.19 6.03
C GLY A 307 -16.16 -5.69 5.84
N ILE A 308 -17.25 -4.97 5.55
CA ILE A 308 -17.27 -3.51 5.44
C ILE A 308 -16.93 -2.87 6.78
N GLY A 309 -17.63 -3.25 7.86
CA GLY A 309 -17.43 -2.68 9.20
C GLY A 309 -15.98 -2.78 9.67
N ALA A 310 -15.32 -3.91 9.43
CA ALA A 310 -13.93 -4.15 9.83
C ALA A 310 -12.88 -3.28 9.11
N ARG A 311 -13.24 -2.62 7.99
CA ARG A 311 -12.29 -1.82 7.19
C ARG A 311 -12.34 -0.33 7.53
N ILE A 312 -13.40 0.13 8.19
CA ILE A 312 -13.67 1.56 8.40
C ILE A 312 -12.62 2.23 9.28
N VAL A 313 -12.20 1.54 10.36
CA VAL A 313 -11.17 2.01 11.29
C VAL A 313 -9.90 2.50 10.60
N PHE A 314 -9.50 1.88 9.48
CA PHE A 314 -8.26 2.19 8.80
C PHE A 314 -8.29 3.52 8.02
N LEU A 315 -9.45 4.19 7.95
CA LEU A 315 -9.57 5.54 7.41
C LEU A 315 -9.10 6.62 8.39
N ILE A 316 -9.13 6.31 9.70
CA ILE A 316 -8.78 7.24 10.78
C ILE A 316 -7.31 7.61 10.67
N ASP A 317 -7.00 8.90 10.55
CA ASP A 317 -5.62 9.43 10.46
C ASP A 317 -4.74 8.79 9.37
N TRP A 318 -5.35 8.14 8.35
CA TRP A 318 -4.65 7.45 7.27
C TRP A 318 -3.66 8.36 6.52
N ASN A 319 -4.07 9.59 6.18
CA ASN A 319 -3.19 10.55 5.51
C ASN A 319 -2.01 10.98 6.38
N ARG A 320 -2.21 11.06 7.69
CA ARG A 320 -1.14 11.38 8.64
C ARG A 320 -0.13 10.24 8.70
N ALA A 321 -0.59 8.99 8.77
CA ALA A 321 0.26 7.81 8.73
C ALA A 321 1.06 7.74 7.41
N ARG A 322 0.36 7.85 6.26
CA ARG A 322 0.98 7.80 4.93
C ARG A 322 2.11 8.83 4.78
N LYS A 323 1.84 10.10 5.07
CA LYS A 323 2.84 11.18 4.97
C LYS A 323 4.07 10.96 5.86
N ARG A 324 3.92 10.26 6.98
CA ARG A 324 5.03 9.93 7.89
C ARG A 324 5.84 8.74 7.36
N LEU A 325 5.19 7.75 6.73
CA LEU A 325 5.86 6.61 6.09
C LEU A 325 6.68 7.03 4.86
N GLU A 326 6.23 8.03 4.10
CA GLU A 326 6.95 8.58 2.94
C GLU A 326 8.36 9.10 3.24
N ARG A 327 8.73 9.23 4.52
CA ARG A 327 10.10 9.55 4.93
C ARG A 327 11.06 8.35 4.82
N PHE A 328 10.53 7.14 4.83
CA PHE A 328 11.30 5.89 4.88
C PHE A 328 11.19 5.05 3.60
N VAL A 329 10.13 5.26 2.81
CA VAL A 329 9.85 4.49 1.59
C VAL A 329 9.24 5.39 0.51
N ALA A 330 9.16 4.88 -0.72
CA ALA A 330 8.50 5.57 -1.82
C ALA A 330 6.99 5.77 -1.55
N LYS A 331 6.39 6.74 -2.25
CA LYS A 331 4.96 7.11 -2.06
C LYS A 331 4.00 5.95 -2.28
N ALA A 332 4.27 5.11 -3.29
CA ALA A 332 3.45 3.92 -3.58
C ALA A 332 3.54 2.89 -2.45
N ASP A 333 4.74 2.68 -1.91
CA ASP A 333 4.98 1.73 -0.82
C ASP A 333 4.32 2.17 0.48
N ALA A 334 4.31 3.47 0.79
CA ALA A 334 3.61 4.00 1.95
C ALA A 334 2.11 3.64 1.95
N ALA A 335 1.46 3.74 0.79
CA ALA A 335 0.06 3.34 0.65
C ALA A 335 -0.10 1.81 0.70
N ALA A 336 0.81 1.05 0.09
CA ALA A 336 0.79 -0.40 0.10
C ALA A 336 0.95 -0.99 1.52
N ILE A 337 1.84 -0.41 2.34
CA ILE A 337 2.03 -0.81 3.75
C ILE A 337 0.72 -0.63 4.54
N LEU A 338 0.04 0.51 4.37
CA LEU A 338 -1.25 0.75 5.04
C LEU A 338 -2.34 -0.20 4.52
N GLY A 339 -2.31 -0.53 3.22
CA GLY A 339 -3.16 -1.56 2.61
C GLY A 339 -2.98 -2.92 3.27
N GLU A 340 -1.73 -3.37 3.40
CA GLU A 340 -1.39 -4.65 4.01
C GLU A 340 -1.69 -4.68 5.52
N ALA A 341 -1.45 -3.56 6.22
CA ALA A 341 -1.81 -3.41 7.63
C ALA A 341 -3.32 -3.57 7.85
N ALA A 342 -4.15 -2.96 6.99
CA ALA A 342 -5.60 -3.11 7.06
C ALA A 342 -6.05 -4.57 6.83
N LYS A 343 -5.46 -5.27 5.85
CA LYS A 343 -5.73 -6.70 5.60
C LYS A 343 -5.43 -7.58 6.81
N ARG A 344 -4.31 -7.32 7.48
CA ARG A 344 -3.87 -8.06 8.66
C ARG A 344 -4.54 -7.59 9.96
N CYS A 345 -5.46 -6.62 9.87
CA CYS A 345 -6.07 -5.98 11.04
C CYS A 345 -5.04 -5.35 12.01
N VAL A 346 -3.95 -4.80 11.49
CA VAL A 346 -2.89 -4.13 12.25
C VAL A 346 -3.10 -2.62 12.22
N GLY A 347 -3.39 -2.03 13.39
CA GLY A 347 -3.73 -0.61 13.50
C GLY A 347 -2.53 0.34 13.36
N HIS A 348 -2.46 1.13 12.29
CA HIS A 348 -1.42 2.16 12.10
C HIS A 348 -1.47 3.28 13.16
N MET A 349 -2.61 3.48 13.82
CA MET A 349 -2.75 4.44 14.92
C MET A 349 -1.84 4.10 16.11
N SER A 350 -1.62 2.81 16.38
CA SER A 350 -0.70 2.38 17.43
C SER A 350 0.73 2.79 17.14
N TRP A 351 1.16 2.70 15.88
CA TRP A 351 2.46 3.23 15.46
C TRP A 351 2.55 4.75 15.59
N LEU A 352 1.50 5.48 15.18
CA LEU A 352 1.43 6.94 15.36
C LEU A 352 1.53 7.34 16.84
N ALA A 353 0.80 6.65 17.72
CA ALA A 353 0.82 6.87 19.17
C ALA A 353 2.17 6.52 19.80
N ALA A 354 2.86 5.48 19.28
CA ALA A 354 4.20 5.10 19.71
C ALA A 354 5.32 6.04 19.23
N GLY A 355 4.98 7.12 18.51
CA GLY A 355 5.92 8.15 18.07
C GLY A 355 6.12 8.23 16.56
N GLY A 356 5.50 7.33 15.79
CA GLY A 356 5.51 7.35 14.32
C GLY A 356 6.92 7.33 13.74
N GLU A 357 7.25 8.35 12.94
CA GLU A 357 8.57 8.52 12.34
C GLU A 357 9.70 8.63 13.37
N LYS A 358 9.45 9.18 14.56
CA LYS A 358 10.50 9.32 15.60
C LYS A 358 10.97 7.95 16.10
N LEU A 359 10.08 6.97 16.15
CA LEU A 359 10.38 5.60 16.56
C LEU A 359 11.39 4.97 15.59
N VAL A 360 11.14 5.11 14.29
CA VAL A 360 11.98 4.55 13.22
C VAL A 360 13.30 5.31 13.11
N PHE A 361 13.29 6.64 13.11
CA PHE A 361 14.53 7.42 13.12
C PHE A 361 15.39 7.13 14.35
N GLY A 362 14.77 6.97 15.52
CA GLY A 362 15.48 6.58 16.74
C GLY A 362 16.12 5.19 16.62
N ALA A 363 15.49 4.27 15.91
CA ALA A 363 16.07 2.95 15.64
C ALA A 363 17.25 3.03 14.65
N MET A 364 17.12 3.80 13.58
CA MET A 364 18.21 4.05 12.63
C MET A 364 19.40 4.73 13.32
N GLN A 365 19.15 5.73 14.16
CA GLN A 365 20.19 6.43 14.92
C GLN A 365 20.93 5.49 15.88
N ALA A 366 20.23 4.55 16.52
CA ALA A 366 20.83 3.62 17.48
C ALA A 366 21.77 2.59 16.82
N LEU A 367 21.51 2.20 15.57
CA LEU A 367 22.43 1.35 14.80
C LEU A 367 23.70 2.09 14.37
N GLY A 368 23.64 3.42 14.32
CA GLY A 368 24.81 4.26 14.10
C GLY A 368 25.27 4.36 12.64
N PRO A 369 26.40 5.06 12.41
CA PRO A 369 26.88 5.43 11.07
C PRO A 369 27.34 4.25 10.22
N ASP A 370 27.57 3.08 10.83
CA ASP A 370 27.96 1.85 10.12
C ASP A 370 26.82 1.29 9.24
N TYR A 371 25.57 1.67 9.55
CA TYR A 371 24.36 1.27 8.81
C TYR A 371 23.65 2.45 8.15
N PHE A 372 23.51 3.58 8.84
CA PHE A 372 22.74 4.74 8.34
C PHE A 372 23.54 6.04 8.43
N ARG A 373 23.60 6.79 7.33
CA ARG A 373 24.09 8.16 7.28
C ARG A 373 22.95 9.16 7.37
N LEU A 374 23.29 10.41 7.66
CA LEU A 374 22.31 11.48 7.78
C LEU A 374 21.70 11.78 6.40
N GLY A 375 20.39 11.57 6.27
CA GLY A 375 19.66 11.74 5.00
C GLY A 375 19.25 10.42 4.34
N ASP A 376 19.78 9.28 4.78
CA ASP A 376 19.46 7.97 4.20
C ASP A 376 17.97 7.63 4.37
N GLN A 377 17.36 7.11 3.30
CA GLN A 377 16.03 6.53 3.33
C GLN A 377 16.11 5.01 3.55
N LEU A 378 15.25 4.47 4.43
CA LEU A 378 15.24 3.04 4.77
C LEU A 378 15.16 2.14 3.52
N GLY A 379 14.24 2.44 2.61
CA GLY A 379 14.06 1.69 1.36
C GLY A 379 15.26 1.71 0.41
N GLU A 380 16.09 2.76 0.46
CA GLU A 380 17.32 2.85 -0.34
C GLU A 380 18.45 2.00 0.29
N VAL A 381 18.51 1.94 1.62
CA VAL A 381 19.58 1.23 2.34
C VAL A 381 19.38 -0.28 2.36
N MET A 382 18.15 -0.75 2.61
CA MET A 382 17.86 -2.19 2.79
C MET A 382 16.97 -2.79 1.68
N GLY A 383 16.58 -1.99 0.69
CA GLY A 383 15.66 -2.39 -0.37
C GLY A 383 14.17 -2.20 0.00
N ALA A 384 13.34 -1.93 -1.01
CA ALA A 384 11.93 -1.60 -0.83
C ALA A 384 11.14 -2.71 -0.13
N ASP A 385 11.33 -3.98 -0.52
CA ASP A 385 10.62 -5.12 0.08
C ASP A 385 10.92 -5.29 1.57
N ARG A 386 12.19 -5.25 1.95
CA ARG A 386 12.59 -5.39 3.35
C ARG A 386 12.14 -4.19 4.18
N ALA A 387 12.21 -2.98 3.63
CA ALA A 387 11.73 -1.78 4.30
C ALA A 387 10.21 -1.83 4.53
N ARG A 388 9.42 -2.31 3.55
CA ARG A 388 7.97 -2.53 3.70
C ARG A 388 7.66 -3.54 4.81
N ALA A 389 8.34 -4.68 4.79
CA ALA A 389 8.15 -5.73 5.79
C ALA A 389 8.51 -5.24 7.20
N PHE A 390 9.66 -4.58 7.36
CA PHE A 390 10.07 -3.99 8.63
C PHE A 390 9.04 -2.98 9.17
N LEU A 391 8.59 -2.03 8.35
CA LEU A 391 7.64 -1.01 8.79
C LEU A 391 6.29 -1.62 9.19
N LEU A 392 5.84 -2.67 8.50
CA LEU A 392 4.64 -3.41 8.86
C LEU A 392 4.80 -4.15 10.19
N ASP A 393 5.94 -4.81 10.41
CA ASP A 393 6.26 -5.48 11.68
C ASP A 393 6.35 -4.49 12.84
N VAL A 394 6.87 -3.28 12.61
CA VAL A 394 6.87 -2.19 13.61
C VAL A 394 5.45 -1.76 13.96
N MET A 395 4.53 -1.68 12.98
CA MET A 395 3.13 -1.38 13.28
C MET A 395 2.47 -2.50 14.09
N ALA A 396 2.74 -3.76 13.75
CA ALA A 396 2.23 -4.92 14.48
C ALA A 396 2.76 -4.96 15.92
N LEU A 397 4.06 -4.70 16.09
CA LEU A 397 4.71 -4.55 17.39
C LEU A 397 4.03 -3.45 18.22
N ALA A 398 3.86 -2.26 17.65
CA ALA A 398 3.22 -1.15 18.35
C ALA A 398 1.75 -1.47 18.72
N ALA A 399 1.00 -2.13 17.84
CA ALA A 399 -0.38 -2.53 18.10
C ALA A 399 -0.47 -3.54 19.25
N ASN A 400 0.37 -4.57 19.23
CA ASN A 400 0.42 -5.59 20.27
C ASN A 400 0.86 -5.00 21.61
N SER A 401 1.97 -4.26 21.64
CA SER A 401 2.52 -3.68 22.87
C SER A 401 1.58 -2.67 23.53
N LEU A 402 0.90 -1.82 22.74
CA LEU A 402 -0.10 -0.88 23.31
C LEU A 402 -1.36 -1.59 23.81
N SER A 403 -1.83 -2.65 23.15
CA SER A 403 -2.97 -3.44 23.66
C SER A 403 -2.64 -4.12 25.01
N GLN A 404 -1.37 -4.47 25.22
CA GLN A 404 -0.86 -4.99 26.49
C GLN A 404 -0.45 -3.90 27.49
N ARG A 405 -0.68 -2.62 27.18
CA ARG A 405 -0.31 -1.45 28.01
C ARG A 405 1.18 -1.37 28.34
N GLN A 406 2.03 -1.82 27.43
CA GLN A 406 3.48 -1.72 27.57
C GLN A 406 3.97 -0.27 27.45
N PRO A 407 5.07 0.12 28.13
CA PRO A 407 5.65 1.45 28.01
C PRO A 407 6.20 1.73 26.60
N LEU A 408 6.10 2.98 26.14
CA LEU A 408 6.63 3.39 24.83
C LEU A 408 8.15 3.18 24.68
N ALA A 409 8.89 3.24 25.79
CA ALA A 409 10.33 2.96 25.78
C ALA A 409 10.63 1.52 25.35
N LEU A 410 9.83 0.55 25.79
CA LEU A 410 9.99 -0.85 25.39
C LEU A 410 9.77 -1.03 23.89
N ILE A 411 8.74 -0.37 23.33
CA ILE A 411 8.46 -0.40 21.88
C ILE A 411 9.66 0.17 21.10
N ALA A 412 10.30 1.23 21.60
CA ALA A 412 11.49 1.80 20.98
C ALA A 412 12.69 0.85 21.01
N ASP A 413 12.91 0.16 22.14
CA ASP A 413 13.98 -0.82 22.28
C ASP A 413 13.74 -2.04 21.38
N GLU A 414 12.52 -2.57 21.35
CA GLU A 414 12.14 -3.68 20.48
C GLU A 414 12.22 -3.30 18.99
N THR A 415 11.88 -2.06 18.63
CA THR A 415 12.04 -1.56 17.25
C THR A 415 13.52 -1.51 16.85
N ARG A 416 14.43 -1.11 17.76
CA ARG A 416 15.88 -1.15 17.50
C ARG A 416 16.36 -2.58 17.26
N LEU A 417 15.96 -3.52 18.11
CA LEU A 417 16.31 -4.93 17.97
C LEU A 417 15.74 -5.52 16.67
N LEU A 418 14.51 -5.17 16.32
CA LEU A 418 13.88 -5.58 15.07
C LEU A 418 14.67 -5.05 13.86
N LEU A 419 15.03 -3.76 13.85
CA LEU A 419 15.81 -3.19 12.75
C LEU A 419 17.19 -3.84 12.64
N ALA A 420 17.85 -4.09 13.77
CA ALA A 420 19.12 -4.80 13.80
C ALA A 420 19.03 -6.19 13.14
N ARG A 421 17.96 -6.94 13.39
CA ARG A 421 17.73 -8.25 12.74
C ARG A 421 17.52 -8.12 11.23
N TYR A 422 16.75 -7.12 10.81
CA TYR A 422 16.54 -6.85 9.39
C TYR A 422 17.81 -6.40 8.66
N MET A 423 18.73 -5.71 9.35
CA MET A 423 20.01 -5.27 8.80
C MET A 423 21.10 -6.36 8.84
N ARG A 424 21.04 -7.31 9.78
CA ARG A 424 22.03 -8.40 9.89
C ARG A 424 21.90 -9.48 8.82
N ARG A 425 20.84 -9.49 8.01
CA ARG A 425 20.61 -10.51 6.97
C ARG A 425 21.06 -10.04 5.57
N HIS A 426 22.25 -10.50 5.18
CA HIS A 426 22.71 -10.86 3.82
C HIS A 426 23.14 -9.77 2.80
N ASP A 427 23.27 -8.48 3.14
CA ASP A 427 23.73 -7.48 2.15
C ASP A 427 25.14 -7.78 1.60
N GLU A 428 26.04 -8.33 2.41
CA GLU A 428 27.42 -8.62 1.98
C GLU A 428 27.56 -9.92 1.17
N PHE A 429 26.73 -10.93 1.45
CA PHE A 429 26.75 -12.20 0.73
C PHE A 429 26.01 -12.14 -0.61
N ASP A 430 25.10 -11.17 -0.79
CA ASP A 430 24.41 -10.95 -2.05
C ASP A 430 25.41 -10.63 -3.18
N LEU A 431 26.41 -9.76 -2.92
CA LEU A 431 27.46 -9.44 -3.90
C LEU A 431 28.38 -10.64 -4.22
N LEU A 432 28.77 -11.41 -3.20
CA LEU A 432 29.56 -12.65 -3.40
C LEU A 432 28.78 -13.70 -4.20
N SER A 433 27.48 -13.83 -3.92
CA SER A 433 26.61 -14.80 -4.61
C SER A 433 26.40 -14.41 -6.07
N GLU A 434 26.24 -13.11 -6.35
CA GLU A 434 26.13 -12.60 -7.72
C GLU A 434 27.43 -12.81 -8.52
N HIS A 435 28.58 -12.53 -7.90
CA HIS A 435 29.89 -12.78 -8.52
C HIS A 435 30.11 -14.27 -8.83
N ALA A 436 29.84 -15.15 -7.86
CA ALA A 436 29.93 -16.59 -8.04
C ALA A 436 28.98 -17.11 -9.14
N ALA A 437 27.85 -16.44 -9.38
CA ALA A 437 26.94 -16.77 -10.48
C ALA A 437 27.56 -16.46 -11.85
N TYR A 438 28.33 -15.37 -11.99
CA TYR A 438 29.09 -15.11 -13.22
C TYR A 438 30.19 -16.15 -13.44
N CYS A 439 30.95 -16.50 -12.40
CA CYS A 439 31.93 -17.59 -12.47
C CYS A 439 31.28 -18.92 -12.91
N HIS A 440 30.13 -19.26 -12.33
CA HIS A 440 29.36 -20.45 -12.71
C HIS A 440 28.94 -20.40 -14.18
N ALA A 441 28.41 -19.28 -14.66
CA ALA A 441 27.98 -19.13 -16.05
C ALA A 441 29.13 -19.29 -17.05
N ILE A 442 30.33 -18.78 -16.73
CA ILE A 442 31.52 -18.95 -17.58
C ILE A 442 31.97 -20.42 -17.56
N ALA A 443 32.11 -21.03 -16.37
CA ALA A 443 32.54 -22.43 -16.23
C ALA A 443 31.58 -23.41 -16.90
N GLU A 444 30.26 -23.21 -16.74
CA GLU A 444 29.23 -24.00 -17.41
C GLU A 444 29.32 -23.84 -18.93
N GLY A 445 29.49 -22.60 -19.40
CA GLY A 445 29.67 -22.31 -20.81
C GLY A 445 30.91 -22.96 -21.43
N LEU A 446 32.03 -23.01 -20.71
CA LEU A 446 33.26 -23.70 -21.13
C LEU A 446 33.03 -25.21 -21.27
N ARG A 447 32.44 -25.82 -20.25
CA ARG A 447 32.10 -27.24 -20.23
C ARG A 447 31.16 -27.60 -21.39
N ASP A 448 30.13 -26.79 -21.60
CA ASP A 448 29.16 -26.98 -22.68
C ASP A 448 29.80 -26.75 -24.06
N ALA A 449 30.68 -25.76 -24.19
CA ALA A 449 31.38 -25.48 -25.43
C ALA A 449 32.20 -26.69 -25.89
N LEU A 450 32.96 -27.32 -24.98
CA LEU A 450 33.71 -28.55 -25.27
C LEU A 450 32.77 -29.73 -25.61
N ALA A 451 31.67 -29.87 -24.87
CA ALA A 451 30.70 -30.95 -25.09
C ALA A 451 30.06 -30.87 -26.49
N HIS A 452 29.79 -29.65 -26.97
CA HIS A 452 29.18 -29.38 -28.27
C HIS A 452 30.18 -29.24 -29.42
N GLY A 453 31.48 -29.34 -29.16
CA GLY A 453 32.49 -29.35 -30.22
C GLY A 453 32.93 -27.95 -30.68
N HIS A 454 32.78 -26.92 -29.84
CA HIS A 454 33.11 -25.53 -30.19
C HIS A 454 34.58 -25.33 -30.55
N GLU A 455 35.45 -26.25 -30.16
CA GLU A 455 36.84 -26.26 -30.60
C GLU A 455 37.05 -26.39 -32.12
N ARG A 456 35.98 -26.70 -32.86
CA ARG A 456 35.97 -26.78 -34.33
C ARG A 456 34.98 -25.80 -34.96
N ASP A 457 34.34 -24.95 -34.16
CA ASP A 457 33.38 -23.94 -34.60
C ASP A 457 33.86 -22.56 -34.13
N GLU A 458 34.68 -21.93 -34.96
CA GLU A 458 35.27 -20.61 -34.69
C GLU A 458 34.21 -19.56 -34.34
N LYS A 459 33.06 -19.59 -35.04
CA LYS A 459 32.00 -18.60 -34.82
C LYS A 459 31.36 -18.79 -33.45
N ALA A 460 31.06 -20.04 -33.08
CA ALA A 460 30.44 -20.34 -31.80
C ALA A 460 31.42 -20.12 -30.63
N ALA A 461 32.70 -20.48 -30.78
CA ALA A 461 33.73 -20.23 -29.76
C ALA A 461 33.99 -18.74 -29.55
N ARG A 462 34.07 -17.96 -30.63
CA ARG A 462 34.23 -16.50 -30.55
C ARG A 462 33.02 -15.82 -29.90
N SER A 463 31.81 -16.20 -30.28
CA SER A 463 30.59 -15.67 -29.66
C SER A 463 30.53 -16.01 -28.16
N PHE A 464 31.05 -17.16 -27.75
CA PHE A 464 31.13 -17.52 -26.33
C PHE A 464 32.19 -16.70 -25.59
N SER A 465 33.39 -16.53 -26.16
CA SER A 465 34.45 -15.69 -25.59
C SER A 465 33.99 -14.23 -25.38
N GLU A 466 33.32 -13.63 -26.37
CA GLU A 466 32.77 -12.27 -26.23
C GLU A 466 31.77 -12.17 -25.07
N ARG A 467 30.93 -13.21 -24.88
CA ARG A 467 29.99 -13.29 -23.77
C ARG A 467 30.67 -13.53 -22.42
N ALA A 468 31.72 -14.34 -22.38
CA ALA A 468 32.53 -14.54 -21.18
C ALA A 468 33.19 -13.22 -20.74
N LYS A 469 33.69 -12.42 -21.70
CA LYS A 469 34.22 -11.08 -21.43
C LYS A 469 33.17 -10.07 -20.97
N ASP A 470 31.92 -10.22 -21.38
CA ASP A 470 30.82 -9.42 -20.83
C ASP A 470 30.47 -9.81 -19.39
N TRP A 471 30.63 -11.09 -19.02
CA TRP A 471 30.38 -11.58 -17.66
C TRP A 471 31.52 -11.24 -16.70
N GLU A 472 32.78 -11.38 -17.12
CA GLU A 472 33.94 -10.94 -16.33
C GLU A 472 33.88 -9.43 -16.04
N ARG A 473 33.59 -8.59 -17.03
CA ARG A 473 33.38 -7.14 -16.79
C ARG A 473 32.27 -6.82 -15.78
N LYS A 474 31.25 -7.67 -15.66
CA LYS A 474 30.22 -7.51 -14.63
C LYS A 474 30.73 -7.96 -13.27
N ALA A 475 31.52 -9.03 -13.22
CA ALA A 475 32.19 -9.49 -12.00
C ALA A 475 33.14 -8.40 -11.44
N ASP A 476 33.97 -7.79 -12.29
CA ASP A 476 34.84 -6.65 -11.97
C ASP A 476 34.06 -5.49 -11.33
N GLN A 477 32.90 -5.16 -11.88
CA GLN A 477 32.08 -4.06 -11.37
C GLN A 477 31.61 -4.35 -9.94
N LEU A 478 31.30 -5.61 -9.61
CA LEU A 478 30.94 -6.00 -8.24
C LEU A 478 32.14 -5.82 -7.29
N VAL A 479 33.36 -6.07 -7.73
CA VAL A 479 34.59 -5.80 -6.95
C VAL A 479 34.75 -4.30 -6.71
N MET A 480 34.55 -3.46 -7.72
CA MET A 480 34.59 -2.00 -7.55
C MET A 480 33.53 -1.50 -6.58
N ASP A 481 32.31 -2.02 -6.68
CA ASP A 481 31.21 -1.69 -5.78
C ASP A 481 31.52 -2.12 -4.33
N ALA A 482 32.10 -3.31 -4.14
CA ALA A 482 32.51 -3.79 -2.83
C ALA A 482 33.65 -2.95 -2.24
N ARG A 483 34.63 -2.52 -3.06
CA ARG A 483 35.70 -1.59 -2.64
C ARG A 483 35.13 -0.25 -2.20
N ALA A 484 34.26 0.36 -3.01
CA ALA A 484 33.60 1.62 -2.66
C ALA A 484 32.80 1.51 -1.35
N ARG A 485 32.11 0.37 -1.14
CA ARG A 485 31.43 0.08 0.14
C ARG A 485 32.41 -0.08 1.30
N ALA A 486 33.55 -0.74 1.10
CA ALA A 486 34.59 -0.91 2.11
C ALA A 486 35.28 0.41 2.51
N GLU A 487 35.54 1.30 1.56
CA GLU A 487 36.04 2.66 1.82
C GLU A 487 35.02 3.47 2.64
N ALA A 488 33.74 3.35 2.28
CA ALA A 488 32.65 4.02 2.96
C ALA A 488 32.33 3.42 4.36
N ARG A 489 32.60 2.12 4.55
CA ARG A 489 32.16 1.31 5.71
C ARG A 489 33.20 0.23 6.04
N PRO A 490 34.02 0.38 7.10
CA PRO A 490 35.08 -0.58 7.44
C PRO A 490 34.62 -2.04 7.67
N ARG A 491 33.35 -2.28 8.04
CA ARG A 491 32.79 -3.65 8.18
C ARG A 491 32.86 -4.47 6.88
N TRP A 492 32.86 -3.80 5.73
CA TRP A 492 32.90 -4.43 4.41
C TRP A 492 34.30 -4.87 3.98
N SER A 493 35.37 -4.48 4.69
CA SER A 493 36.74 -4.75 4.24
C SER A 493 37.10 -6.23 4.14
N ALA A 494 36.55 -7.08 5.01
CA ALA A 494 36.77 -8.53 4.94
C ALA A 494 36.08 -9.16 3.72
N PHE A 495 34.88 -8.68 3.38
CA PHE A 495 34.12 -9.11 2.22
C PHE A 495 34.73 -8.63 0.91
N ALA A 496 35.14 -7.36 0.83
CA ALA A 496 35.79 -6.81 -0.35
C ALA A 496 37.07 -7.59 -0.70
N ARG A 497 37.92 -7.91 0.29
CA ARG A 497 39.10 -8.76 0.05
C ARG A 497 38.77 -10.17 -0.43
N LEU A 498 37.69 -10.75 0.09
CA LEU A 498 37.25 -12.07 -0.36
C LEU A 498 36.76 -12.03 -1.81
N LEU A 499 35.98 -11.00 -2.17
CA LEU A 499 35.48 -10.80 -3.52
C LEU A 499 36.61 -10.50 -4.51
N GLU A 500 37.62 -9.71 -4.11
CA GLU A 500 38.85 -9.49 -4.88
C GLU A 500 39.59 -10.80 -5.19
N THR A 501 39.67 -11.72 -4.23
CA THR A 501 40.31 -13.04 -4.47
C THR A 501 39.45 -13.93 -5.35
N ALA A 502 38.12 -13.81 -5.27
CA ALA A 502 37.20 -14.55 -6.13
C ALA A 502 37.29 -14.09 -7.59
N ASP A 503 37.65 -12.83 -7.83
CA ASP A 503 37.75 -12.25 -9.16
C ASP A 503 38.82 -12.92 -10.03
N ASP A 504 39.92 -13.35 -9.43
CA ASP A 504 40.96 -14.13 -10.11
C ASP A 504 40.41 -15.45 -10.72
N VAL A 505 39.30 -15.98 -10.18
CA VAL A 505 38.59 -17.12 -10.77
C VAL A 505 37.89 -16.73 -12.08
N ALA A 506 37.20 -15.58 -12.08
CA ALA A 506 36.50 -15.09 -13.26
C ALA A 506 37.49 -14.79 -14.40
N ASP A 507 38.62 -14.18 -14.07
CA ASP A 507 39.72 -13.90 -15.00
C ASP A 507 40.28 -15.18 -15.63
N ALA A 508 40.58 -16.19 -14.82
CA ALA A 508 41.12 -17.47 -15.30
C ALA A 508 40.12 -18.21 -16.21
N LEU A 509 38.82 -18.17 -15.88
CA LEU A 509 37.77 -18.77 -16.70
C LEU A 509 37.55 -17.99 -18.01
N GLU A 510 37.61 -16.66 -17.97
CA GLU A 510 37.50 -15.82 -19.17
C GLU A 510 38.68 -16.06 -20.12
N GLU A 511 39.89 -16.13 -19.60
CA GLU A 511 41.09 -16.46 -20.37
C GLU A 511 40.98 -17.83 -21.04
N ALA A 512 40.46 -18.85 -20.34
CA ALA A 512 40.17 -20.14 -20.95
C ALA A 512 39.16 -20.02 -22.11
N ALA A 513 38.11 -19.19 -21.97
CA ALA A 513 37.13 -18.98 -23.04
C ALA A 513 37.75 -18.27 -24.25
N PHE A 514 38.64 -17.30 -24.02
CA PHE A 514 39.41 -16.64 -25.07
C PHE A 514 40.34 -17.63 -25.80
N LEU A 515 41.12 -18.43 -25.07
CA LEU A 515 42.02 -19.43 -25.63
C LEU A 515 41.26 -20.48 -26.46
N LEU A 516 40.05 -20.89 -26.04
CA LEU A 516 39.19 -21.77 -26.82
C LEU A 516 38.82 -21.16 -28.18
N SER A 517 38.58 -19.84 -28.23
CA SER A 517 38.30 -19.14 -29.49
C SER A 517 39.49 -19.14 -30.45
N LEU A 518 40.72 -19.05 -29.92
CA LEU A 518 41.95 -19.16 -30.72
C LEU A 518 42.18 -20.59 -31.22
N ILE A 519 41.92 -21.59 -30.37
CA ILE A 519 42.00 -23.01 -30.74
C ILE A 519 41.02 -23.33 -31.88
N ALA A 520 39.82 -22.77 -31.83
CA ALA A 520 38.80 -22.95 -32.86
C ALA A 520 39.18 -22.31 -34.22
N ALA A 521 40.08 -21.33 -34.23
CA ALA A 521 40.62 -20.70 -35.42
C ALA A 521 41.76 -21.52 -36.07
N ASP A 522 41.45 -22.79 -36.39
CA ASP A 522 42.35 -23.75 -37.06
C ASP A 522 43.60 -24.17 -36.25
N HIS A 523 43.52 -24.15 -34.91
CA HIS A 523 44.58 -24.61 -34.00
C HIS A 523 44.13 -25.78 -33.11
N HIS A 524 43.42 -26.74 -33.71
CA HIS A 524 42.84 -27.91 -33.02
C HIS A 524 43.29 -29.25 -33.63
N GLN A 525 44.37 -29.29 -34.42
CA GLN A 525 44.82 -30.54 -35.03
C GLN A 525 45.30 -31.52 -33.93
N GLY A 526 44.67 -32.69 -33.86
CA GLY A 526 44.95 -33.68 -32.81
C GLY A 526 44.05 -33.58 -31.57
N TRP A 527 43.16 -32.57 -31.48
CA TRP A 527 42.09 -32.51 -30.47
C TRP A 527 40.95 -33.51 -30.79
N ARG A 528 41.27 -34.81 -30.69
CA ARG A 528 40.35 -35.94 -30.88
C ARG A 528 40.66 -37.03 -29.84
N GLY A 529 39.70 -37.95 -29.64
CA GLY A 529 39.87 -39.09 -28.73
C GLY A 529 40.29 -38.62 -27.33
N ASP A 530 41.42 -39.15 -26.85
CA ASP A 530 41.95 -38.94 -25.51
C ASP A 530 42.13 -37.46 -25.15
N VAL A 531 42.60 -36.61 -26.07
CA VAL A 531 42.80 -35.19 -25.78
C VAL A 531 41.48 -34.50 -25.45
N ARG A 532 40.45 -34.73 -26.28
CA ARG A 532 39.12 -34.15 -26.06
C ARG A 532 38.49 -34.68 -24.77
N GLN A 533 38.66 -35.97 -24.49
CA GLN A 533 38.13 -36.59 -23.28
C GLN A 533 38.78 -35.99 -22.02
N SER A 534 40.11 -35.86 -22.00
CA SER A 534 40.81 -35.29 -20.84
C SER A 534 40.49 -33.81 -20.63
N MET A 535 40.35 -33.02 -21.71
CA MET A 535 39.91 -31.61 -21.62
C MET A 535 38.48 -31.50 -21.07
N GLN A 536 37.57 -32.37 -21.51
CA GLN A 536 36.21 -32.40 -20.98
C GLN A 536 36.18 -32.74 -19.49
N LEU A 537 36.94 -33.76 -19.07
CA LEU A 537 37.02 -34.14 -17.65
C LEU A 537 37.57 -33.00 -16.79
N LEU A 538 38.59 -32.28 -17.28
CA LEU A 538 39.11 -31.10 -16.59
C LEU A 538 38.03 -30.02 -16.45
N ALA A 539 37.33 -29.67 -17.53
CA ALA A 539 36.26 -28.67 -17.48
C ALA A 539 35.07 -29.11 -16.59
N ASP A 540 34.72 -30.39 -16.59
CA ASP A 540 33.69 -30.95 -15.71
C ASP A 540 34.09 -30.81 -14.23
N SER A 541 35.36 -31.08 -13.89
CA SER A 541 35.90 -30.92 -12.54
C SER A 541 35.90 -29.45 -12.09
N VAL A 542 36.30 -28.53 -12.96
CA VAL A 542 36.26 -27.07 -12.70
C VAL A 542 34.83 -26.60 -12.45
N LEU A 543 33.85 -27.01 -13.27
CA LEU A 543 32.45 -26.67 -13.06
C LEU A 543 31.94 -27.22 -11.72
N GLY A 544 32.29 -28.46 -11.38
CA GLY A 544 31.98 -29.07 -10.09
C GLY A 544 32.51 -28.25 -8.91
N ALA A 545 33.76 -27.79 -9.01
CA ALA A 545 34.38 -26.92 -8.00
C ALA A 545 33.64 -25.58 -7.85
N VAL A 546 33.28 -24.93 -8.95
CA VAL A 546 32.52 -23.67 -8.92
C VAL A 546 31.13 -23.89 -8.31
N GLN A 547 30.45 -24.99 -8.63
CA GLN A 547 29.16 -25.33 -8.05
C GLN A 547 29.24 -25.56 -6.54
N ASP A 548 30.28 -26.25 -6.06
CA ASP A 548 30.49 -26.46 -4.63
C ASP A 548 30.88 -25.16 -3.91
N HIS A 549 31.58 -24.24 -4.58
CA HIS A 549 31.80 -22.89 -4.07
C HIS A 549 30.48 -22.09 -3.92
N VAL A 550 29.61 -22.12 -4.92
CA VAL A 550 28.27 -21.50 -4.86
C VAL A 550 27.45 -22.09 -3.72
N LYS A 551 27.47 -23.42 -3.53
CA LYS A 551 26.80 -24.08 -2.39
C LYS A 551 27.38 -23.60 -1.05
N ALA A 552 28.71 -23.54 -0.92
CA ALA A 552 29.35 -23.07 0.30
C ALA A 552 28.96 -21.62 0.63
N LEU A 553 28.88 -20.74 -0.37
CA LEU A 553 28.40 -19.36 -0.19
C LEU A 553 26.94 -19.30 0.25
N ALA A 554 26.06 -20.11 -0.38
CA ALA A 554 24.65 -20.17 -0.04
C ALA A 554 24.43 -20.61 1.42
N ILE A 555 25.18 -21.61 1.89
CA ILE A 555 25.11 -22.09 3.28
C ILE A 555 25.69 -21.04 4.23
N ALA A 556 26.87 -20.49 3.92
CA ALA A 556 27.54 -19.49 4.76
C ALA A 556 26.73 -18.20 4.90
N ARG A 557 25.94 -17.85 3.87
CA ARG A 557 25.03 -16.70 3.90
C ARG A 557 24.05 -16.83 5.08
N ASP A 558 23.55 -18.03 5.33
CA ASP A 558 22.48 -18.30 6.30
C ASP A 558 22.99 -18.61 7.71
N PHE A 559 24.32 -18.59 7.92
CA PHE A 559 24.94 -18.78 9.23
C PHE A 559 24.59 -17.66 10.24
N GLY A 560 23.98 -18.06 11.35
CA GLY A 560 23.72 -17.27 12.56
C GLY A 560 23.64 -18.13 13.83
N GLU A 561 23.16 -17.54 14.93
CA GLU A 561 23.05 -18.22 16.25
C GLU A 561 22.12 -19.45 16.23
N ASP A 562 21.18 -19.52 15.27
CA ASP A 562 20.21 -20.61 15.11
C ASP A 562 20.65 -21.69 14.09
N SER A 563 21.89 -21.64 13.57
CA SER A 563 22.35 -22.60 12.54
C SER A 563 22.47 -24.01 13.11
N SER A 564 22.00 -25.01 12.37
CA SER A 564 22.04 -26.40 12.81
C SER A 564 23.45 -27.00 12.69
N ALA A 565 23.71 -28.11 13.37
CA ALA A 565 24.95 -28.88 13.19
C ALA A 565 25.09 -29.42 11.75
N GLU A 566 23.96 -29.74 11.11
CA GLU A 566 23.89 -30.22 9.73
C GLU A 566 24.34 -29.14 8.74
N ASP A 567 23.96 -27.87 8.94
CA ASP A 567 24.41 -26.75 8.11
C ASP A 567 25.94 -26.55 8.19
N HIS A 568 26.52 -26.75 9.38
CA HIS A 568 27.97 -26.67 9.56
C HIS A 568 28.71 -27.83 8.89
N GLU A 569 28.18 -29.06 9.00
CA GLU A 569 28.74 -30.24 8.35
C GLU A 569 28.71 -30.10 6.82
N GLU A 570 27.58 -29.66 6.25
CA GLU A 570 27.43 -29.48 4.81
C GLU A 570 28.31 -28.34 4.27
N PHE A 571 28.48 -27.25 5.01
CA PHE A 571 29.42 -26.18 4.66
C PHE A 571 30.86 -26.67 4.60
N VAL A 572 31.31 -27.41 5.63
CA VAL A 572 32.65 -28.00 5.67
C VAL A 572 32.83 -29.03 4.55
N ALA A 573 31.80 -29.84 4.27
CA ALA A 573 31.82 -30.81 3.18
C ALA A 573 31.95 -30.13 1.81
N ALA A 574 31.23 -29.03 1.57
CA ALA A 574 31.33 -28.25 0.34
C ALA A 574 32.74 -27.66 0.14
N LEU A 575 33.31 -27.04 1.18
CA LEU A 575 34.70 -26.55 1.14
C LEU A 575 35.72 -27.67 0.89
N TRP A 576 35.48 -28.86 1.46
CA TRP A 576 36.35 -30.01 1.24
C TRP A 576 36.26 -30.56 -0.18
N ARG A 577 35.07 -30.52 -0.81
CA ARG A 577 34.91 -30.85 -2.23
C ARG A 577 35.67 -29.89 -3.14
N VAL A 578 35.63 -28.58 -2.87
CA VAL A 578 36.44 -27.58 -3.63
C VAL A 578 37.93 -27.92 -3.54
N LEU A 579 38.43 -28.26 -2.35
CA LEU A 579 39.83 -28.65 -2.15
C LEU A 579 40.20 -29.93 -2.88
N ASN A 580 39.31 -30.93 -2.89
CA ASN A 580 39.59 -32.15 -3.64
C ASN A 580 39.56 -31.94 -5.15
N ALA A 581 38.68 -31.06 -5.64
CA ALA A 581 38.59 -30.72 -7.05
C ALA A 581 39.86 -30.03 -7.55
N GLU A 582 40.49 -29.16 -6.75
CA GLU A 582 41.82 -28.59 -7.09
C GLU A 582 42.86 -29.71 -7.30
N ARG A 583 43.00 -30.64 -6.35
CA ARG A 583 43.91 -31.79 -6.49
C ARG A 583 43.58 -32.68 -7.68
N GLU A 584 42.30 -32.83 -8.00
CA GLU A 584 41.85 -33.61 -9.15
C GLU A 584 42.20 -32.91 -10.47
N CYS A 585 41.95 -31.60 -10.57
CA CYS A 585 42.34 -30.77 -11.71
C CYS A 585 43.84 -30.78 -11.95
N ASP A 586 44.64 -30.79 -10.88
CA ASP A 586 46.10 -30.86 -10.92
C ASP A 586 46.61 -32.20 -11.53
N VAL A 587 45.90 -33.31 -11.25
CA VAL A 587 46.13 -34.61 -11.91
C VAL A 587 45.64 -34.60 -13.35
N LEU A 588 44.42 -34.10 -13.60
CA LEU A 588 43.81 -34.03 -14.93
C LEU A 588 44.64 -33.15 -15.88
N LEU A 589 45.25 -32.06 -15.41
CA LEU A 589 46.17 -31.23 -16.18
C LEU A 589 47.37 -32.04 -16.64
N ARG A 590 47.91 -32.93 -15.81
CA ARG A 590 49.01 -33.83 -16.19
C ARG A 590 48.54 -34.85 -17.23
N ASP A 591 47.33 -35.38 -17.09
CA ASP A 591 46.75 -36.32 -18.05
C ASP A 591 46.51 -35.64 -19.41
N VAL A 592 46.00 -34.41 -19.41
CA VAL A 592 45.87 -33.55 -20.59
C VAL A 592 47.23 -33.35 -21.26
N ARG A 593 48.26 -32.95 -20.50
CA ARG A 593 49.62 -32.74 -21.05
C ARG A 593 50.21 -34.01 -21.67
N ARG A 594 49.96 -35.19 -21.07
CA ARG A 594 50.37 -36.48 -21.67
C ARG A 594 49.60 -36.77 -22.96
N ALA A 595 48.29 -36.55 -22.97
CA ALA A 595 47.47 -36.76 -24.16
C ALA A 595 47.89 -35.82 -25.30
N LEU A 596 48.15 -34.55 -25.00
CA LEU A 596 48.64 -33.56 -25.96
C LEU A 596 50.00 -33.98 -26.55
N ALA A 597 50.97 -34.34 -25.70
CA ALA A 597 52.31 -34.75 -26.16
C ALA A 597 52.28 -36.01 -27.06
N ALA A 598 51.30 -36.89 -26.87
CA ALA A 598 51.17 -38.11 -27.68
C ALA A 598 50.44 -37.87 -29.01
N ASN A 599 49.51 -36.91 -29.08
CA ASN A 599 48.54 -36.80 -30.17
C ASN A 599 48.62 -35.48 -30.97
N VAL A 600 49.34 -34.47 -30.46
CA VAL A 600 49.48 -33.16 -31.10
C VAL A 600 50.93 -32.93 -31.50
N SER A 601 51.15 -32.71 -32.80
CA SER A 601 52.49 -32.46 -33.37
C SER A 601 52.74 -31.00 -33.73
N ASP A 602 51.68 -30.19 -33.85
CA ASP A 602 51.77 -28.76 -34.16
C ASP A 602 52.07 -27.94 -32.91
N ALA A 603 53.06 -27.04 -32.99
CA ALA A 603 53.53 -26.28 -31.85
C ALA A 603 52.51 -25.23 -31.37
N ALA A 604 51.76 -24.61 -32.28
CA ALA A 604 50.75 -23.62 -31.92
C ALA A 604 49.57 -24.28 -31.20
N THR A 605 49.06 -25.39 -31.74
CA THR A 605 48.00 -26.20 -31.12
C THR A 605 48.43 -26.72 -29.75
N LEU A 606 49.66 -27.24 -29.62
CA LEU A 606 50.18 -27.74 -28.34
C LEU A 606 50.26 -26.63 -27.29
N ASN A 607 50.76 -25.44 -27.66
CA ASN A 607 50.90 -24.30 -26.78
C ASN A 607 49.53 -23.77 -26.32
N LEU A 608 48.64 -23.42 -27.25
CA LEU A 608 47.29 -22.92 -26.93
C LEU A 608 46.48 -23.92 -26.10
N SER A 609 46.58 -25.22 -26.40
CA SER A 609 45.90 -26.27 -25.64
C SER A 609 46.44 -26.41 -24.22
N THR A 610 47.76 -26.23 -24.04
CA THR A 610 48.40 -26.30 -22.72
C THR A 610 47.99 -25.11 -21.88
N ASP A 611 47.99 -23.91 -22.47
CA ASP A 611 47.59 -22.67 -21.80
C ASP A 611 46.10 -22.71 -21.45
N PHE A 612 45.24 -23.23 -22.33
CA PHE A 612 43.81 -23.43 -22.06
C PHE A 612 43.59 -24.33 -20.84
N ALA A 613 44.26 -25.48 -20.80
CA ALA A 613 44.17 -26.40 -19.67
C ALA A 613 44.73 -25.80 -18.38
N GLN A 614 45.78 -24.99 -18.48
CA GLN A 614 46.38 -24.30 -17.34
C GLN A 614 45.48 -23.17 -16.81
N ALA A 615 44.76 -22.46 -17.67
CA ALA A 615 43.78 -21.46 -17.26
C ALA A 615 42.60 -22.11 -16.50
N LEU A 616 42.11 -23.27 -16.98
CA LEU A 616 41.09 -24.05 -16.27
C LEU A 616 41.55 -24.51 -14.88
N GLU A 617 42.78 -25.00 -14.76
CA GLU A 617 43.34 -25.44 -13.47
C GLU A 617 43.62 -24.26 -12.53
N ALA A 618 44.14 -23.14 -13.04
CA ALA A 618 44.33 -21.92 -12.26
C ALA A 618 43.02 -21.40 -11.64
N ALA A 619 41.88 -21.55 -12.33
CA ALA A 619 40.58 -21.22 -11.75
C ALA A 619 40.29 -22.01 -10.46
N THR A 620 40.70 -23.28 -10.39
CA THR A 620 40.54 -24.10 -9.18
C THR A 620 41.49 -23.74 -8.04
N ASP A 621 42.70 -23.27 -8.34
CA ASP A 621 43.61 -22.71 -7.35
C ASP A 621 43.02 -21.46 -6.67
N TRP A 622 42.47 -20.55 -7.47
CA TRP A 622 41.83 -19.34 -6.98
C TRP A 622 40.53 -19.64 -6.21
N LEU A 623 39.77 -20.68 -6.62
CA LEU A 623 38.62 -21.17 -5.85
C LEU A 623 39.04 -21.73 -4.50
N LEU A 624 40.15 -22.46 -4.41
CA LEU A 624 40.69 -22.95 -3.15
C LEU A 624 41.10 -21.79 -2.23
N ALA A 625 41.81 -20.79 -2.75
CA ALA A 625 42.18 -19.58 -2.01
C ALA A 625 40.94 -18.83 -1.49
N THR A 626 39.94 -18.67 -2.34
CA THR A 626 38.65 -18.06 -2.00
C THR A 626 37.90 -18.89 -0.94
N GLY A 627 37.94 -20.22 -1.04
CA GLY A 627 37.36 -21.14 -0.05
C GLY A 627 37.96 -20.97 1.35
N TYR A 628 39.28 -20.79 1.47
CA TYR A 628 39.92 -20.47 2.75
C TYR A 628 39.51 -19.09 3.29
N GLY A 629 39.35 -18.10 2.40
CA GLY A 629 38.82 -16.78 2.77
C GLY A 629 37.39 -16.86 3.30
N LEU A 630 36.52 -17.58 2.61
CA LEU A 630 35.13 -17.81 2.98
C LEU A 630 35.01 -18.52 4.34
N ARG A 631 35.83 -19.56 4.57
CA ARG A 631 35.88 -20.26 5.85
C ARG A 631 36.20 -19.33 7.02
N ARG A 632 37.23 -18.49 6.88
CA ARG A 632 37.62 -17.51 7.92
C ARG A 632 36.49 -16.52 8.20
N LEU A 633 35.87 -16.02 7.14
CA LEU A 633 34.76 -15.07 7.23
C LEU A 633 33.54 -15.69 7.92
N ALA A 634 33.15 -16.91 7.55
CA ALA A 634 32.02 -17.63 8.13
C ALA A 634 32.24 -17.92 9.63
N PHE A 635 33.41 -18.41 10.02
CA PHE A 635 33.70 -18.73 11.43
C PHE A 635 33.84 -17.49 12.33
N SER A 636 34.35 -16.38 11.78
CA SER A 636 34.38 -15.11 12.52
C SER A 636 32.98 -14.61 12.91
N ARG A 637 31.94 -14.97 12.15
CA ARG A 637 30.53 -14.58 12.42
C ARG A 637 29.85 -15.43 13.49
N VAL A 638 30.21 -16.70 13.61
CA VAL A 638 29.64 -17.65 14.58
C VAL A 638 30.33 -17.53 15.95
N GLY A 639 31.35 -16.68 16.09
CA GLY A 639 32.11 -16.50 17.34
C GLY A 639 33.07 -17.65 17.65
N VAL A 640 33.30 -18.54 16.69
CA VAL A 640 34.23 -19.68 16.81
C VAL A 640 35.60 -19.25 16.25
N GLY A 641 36.41 -18.63 17.11
CA GLY A 641 37.87 -18.61 17.02
C GLY A 641 38.52 -17.68 15.99
N SER A 642 39.35 -16.77 16.52
CA SER A 642 40.46 -16.04 15.89
C SER A 642 41.39 -16.89 15.03
#